data_AF-A0A969XW28-F1
#
_entry.id   AF-A0A969XW28-F1
#
_cell.length_a   1.000
_cell.length_b   1.000
_cell.length_c   1.000
_cell.angle_alpha   90.00
_cell.angle_beta   90.00
_cell.angle_gamma   90.00
#
_symmetry.space_group_name_H-M   'P 1'
#
loop_
_entity.id
_entity.type
_entity.pdbx_description
1 polymer ?
#
loop_
_entity_poly.entity_id
_entity_poly.type
_entity_poly.pdbx_seq_one_letter_code
_entity_poly.pdbx_strand_id
1 'polypeptide(L)'
;MMRARRFTTSVGSLLLLAAAAAPSWAAPVPGLPSPPQDIVNAANAVTWRYYYGHDKSAHTNDASSCGRQFTLALASWAGNTSADYRMFRQLRHNLEGDYCIVAAGGYGAQHEMIFTGTCALVRHSPRLWNQLTADEKHKMDLLMKAAMVASAWTTSDLGNSGGQNTDLMGGTNLNRGWNPNFREGMFGAMITATAYFGGAEAANAILNSYDHAAFVAELNAAGLTNTYITFNYKADHPTSAAPSGLQIANEIRNYRAYGRGLDDLMGIYHNLTTDTYDKNVNTGLNGGAGINGYGKMDSGQAGLPNLGALGMLTEFNSGDASGSRSSIGYAYDGFRPNLISQVVLMVTGFWEEGSQASTCLSRMRIGIPDLFYKLDHGYWNWSNGRGSGPYFMTDDGHDYYMTKSWWYNVVELYHDGLLAAADAGGNRTIYDTGMDGVETVTLDGTGSTGAGGLPIASYRWVTGSTVLATTATADAALPLGENAITLTVTDSGGNSATALVRLTVQTPPLVANAGPDRTVIDTDGDGLQLVALDGTGSFARDTTITNYVWSFGTTMLALGPTAGTVLPVGQWTLTLTITDSAGDQAADDVVITVQAASAPTPGDCDSDGDVDLDDFVILKQNFGTPGGATQADGDLDGDGDVDLDDFVILKQNFGQQA
;
A
#
# COMPACT_ATOMS: atom_id res chain seq x y z
N MET A 1 -43.70 69.06 37.87
CA MET A 1 -42.28 69.12 38.31
C MET A 1 -41.92 67.79 38.96
N MET A 2 -41.41 66.83 38.18
CA MET A 2 -40.93 65.53 38.68
C MET A 2 -39.42 65.46 38.42
N ARG A 3 -38.62 65.31 39.50
CA ARG A 3 -37.19 65.04 39.42
C ARG A 3 -36.98 63.52 39.32
N ALA A 4 -36.55 63.05 38.15
CA ALA A 4 -36.02 61.70 37.98
C ALA A 4 -34.49 61.72 38.09
N ARG A 5 -33.95 60.88 38.98
CA ARG A 5 -32.50 60.64 39.15
C ARG A 5 -31.97 59.92 37.90
N ARG A 6 -30.91 60.46 37.29
CA ARG A 6 -30.14 59.78 36.23
C ARG A 6 -29.20 58.78 36.89
N PHE A 7 -29.39 57.50 36.63
CA PHE A 7 -28.34 56.49 36.73
C PHE A 7 -27.58 56.47 35.40
N THR A 8 -26.27 56.68 35.47
CA THR A 8 -25.33 56.50 34.36
C THR A 8 -25.01 55.01 34.23
N THR A 9 -25.44 54.37 33.15
CA THR A 9 -24.98 53.03 32.75
C THR A 9 -23.70 53.17 31.93
N SER A 10 -22.58 52.68 32.45
CA SER A 10 -21.38 52.39 31.66
C SER A 10 -21.65 51.14 30.81
N VAL A 11 -21.76 51.31 29.51
CA VAL A 11 -21.77 50.20 28.57
C VAL A 11 -20.30 49.79 28.38
N GLY A 12 -19.90 48.71 29.05
CA GLY A 12 -18.66 48.01 28.72
C GLY A 12 -18.88 47.27 27.40
N SER A 13 -18.12 47.65 26.38
CA SER A 13 -18.09 46.95 25.10
C SER A 13 -17.48 45.56 25.27
N LEU A 14 -18.30 44.54 25.53
CA LEU A 14 -17.96 43.18 25.13
C LEU A 14 -18.01 43.16 23.59
N LEU A 15 -16.85 43.24 22.93
CA LEU A 15 -16.75 42.73 21.57
C LEU A 15 -16.98 41.22 21.65
N LEU A 16 -18.19 40.77 21.34
CA LEU A 16 -18.39 39.41 20.88
C LEU A 16 -17.54 39.26 19.62
N LEU A 17 -16.51 38.41 19.66
CA LEU A 17 -16.03 37.76 18.45
C LEU A 17 -17.28 37.21 17.75
N ALA A 18 -17.52 37.66 16.52
CA ALA A 18 -18.45 36.97 15.65
C ALA A 18 -18.05 35.49 15.67
N ALA A 19 -18.99 34.61 16.04
CA ALA A 19 -18.78 33.19 15.93
C ALA A 19 -18.45 32.90 14.46
N ALA A 20 -17.17 32.73 14.16
CA ALA A 20 -16.75 32.20 12.88
C ALA A 20 -17.56 30.92 12.67
N ALA A 21 -18.16 30.78 11.49
CA ALA A 21 -18.81 29.53 11.10
C ALA A 21 -17.86 28.38 11.45
N ALA A 22 -18.40 27.27 11.97
CA ALA A 22 -17.59 26.10 12.26
C ALA A 22 -16.71 25.82 11.03
N PRO A 23 -15.38 25.73 11.18
CA PRO A 23 -14.49 25.61 10.04
C PRO A 23 -14.96 24.48 9.13
N SER A 24 -15.05 24.73 7.83
CA SER A 24 -15.38 23.71 6.84
C SER A 24 -14.15 22.85 6.62
N TRP A 25 -13.94 21.90 7.52
CA TRP A 25 -12.90 20.90 7.39
C TRP A 25 -13.17 20.05 6.16
N ALA A 26 -12.15 19.78 5.35
CA ALA A 26 -12.18 18.62 4.48
C ALA A 26 -12.44 17.38 5.37
N ALA A 27 -13.14 16.37 4.83
CA ALA A 27 -13.38 15.14 5.58
C ALA A 27 -12.02 14.55 6.03
N PRO A 28 -11.85 14.16 7.31
CA PRO A 28 -10.59 13.58 7.77
C PRO A 28 -10.32 12.32 6.96
N VAL A 29 -9.14 12.25 6.34
CA VAL A 29 -8.67 11.01 5.71
C VAL A 29 -8.32 10.05 6.85
N PRO A 30 -8.93 8.84 6.91
CA PRO A 30 -8.62 7.88 7.97
C PRO A 30 -7.15 7.45 7.91
N GLY A 31 -6.55 7.12 9.06
CA GLY A 31 -5.56 6.04 9.10
C GLY A 31 -4.07 6.37 9.31
N LEU A 32 -3.67 7.52 9.89
CA LEU A 32 -2.30 7.58 10.42
C LEU A 32 -2.16 6.59 11.59
N PRO A 33 -1.25 5.61 11.52
CA PRO A 33 -1.06 4.66 12.62
C PRO A 33 -0.43 5.37 13.83
N SER A 34 -0.68 4.82 15.01
CA SER A 34 0.03 5.25 16.22
C SER A 34 1.52 4.91 16.10
N PRO A 35 2.44 5.75 16.62
CA PRO A 35 3.79 5.30 16.91
C PRO A 35 3.78 4.00 17.73
N PRO A 36 4.77 3.11 17.58
CA PRO A 36 4.92 1.88 18.34
C PRO A 36 4.87 2.11 19.86
N GLN A 37 4.30 1.16 20.60
CA GLN A 37 4.01 1.36 22.02
C GLN A 37 5.27 1.55 22.88
N ASP A 38 6.38 0.92 22.54
CA ASP A 38 7.68 1.12 23.17
C ASP A 38 8.19 2.56 22.99
N ILE A 39 8.03 3.14 21.80
CA ILE A 39 8.31 4.55 21.52
C ILE A 39 7.40 5.47 22.33
N VAL A 40 6.10 5.16 22.39
CA VAL A 40 5.12 5.90 23.22
C VAL A 40 5.44 5.79 24.71
N ASN A 41 5.96 4.66 25.17
CA ASN A 41 6.39 4.46 26.56
C ASN A 41 7.68 5.25 26.87
N ALA A 42 8.63 5.25 25.93
CA ALA A 42 9.88 6.01 26.03
C ALA A 42 9.65 7.54 25.99
N ALA A 43 8.52 7.99 25.45
CA ALA A 43 8.09 9.39 25.50
C ALA A 43 7.79 9.83 26.95
N ASN A 44 8.85 10.22 27.66
CA ASN A 44 8.84 10.60 29.06
C ASN A 44 7.93 11.81 29.35
N ALA A 45 7.19 11.73 30.45
CA ALA A 45 6.18 12.73 30.88
C ALA A 45 6.77 13.98 31.59
N VAL A 46 8.05 14.28 31.40
CA VAL A 46 8.71 15.44 32.02
C VAL A 46 8.17 16.71 31.38
N THR A 47 7.60 17.63 32.15
CA THR A 47 7.00 18.88 31.65
C THR A 47 8.05 19.82 31.04
N TRP A 48 7.79 20.36 29.86
CA TRP A 48 8.75 21.19 29.10
C TRP A 48 8.34 22.65 29.12
N ARG A 49 9.33 23.53 29.07
CA ARG A 49 9.13 24.97 29.07
C ARG A 49 9.80 25.62 27.87
N TYR A 50 9.12 26.60 27.31
CA TYR A 50 9.74 27.55 26.39
C TYR A 50 10.32 28.68 27.24
N TYR A 51 11.64 28.78 27.32
CA TYR A 51 12.27 29.86 28.06
C TYR A 51 12.33 31.13 27.22
N TYR A 52 12.11 32.25 27.88
CA TYR A 52 12.36 33.56 27.33
C TYR A 52 13.83 33.96 27.55
N GLY A 53 14.63 34.03 26.48
CA GLY A 53 16.02 34.50 26.49
C GLY A 53 16.14 35.88 25.83
N HIS A 54 16.74 36.85 26.52
CA HIS A 54 16.77 38.27 26.12
C HIS A 54 17.81 38.62 25.04
N ASP A 55 18.73 37.71 24.70
CA ASP A 55 20.04 38.17 24.23
C ASP A 55 20.23 38.08 22.71
N LYS A 56 19.57 37.13 22.04
CA LYS A 56 19.52 36.93 20.56
C LYS A 56 18.28 36.09 20.24
N SER A 57 17.65 36.33 19.08
CA SER A 57 16.54 35.56 18.45
C SER A 57 16.12 34.32 19.23
N ALA A 58 14.94 34.35 19.87
CA ALA A 58 14.36 33.32 20.74
C ALA A 58 15.12 31.96 20.77
N HIS A 59 16.07 31.83 21.70
CA HIS A 59 16.75 30.56 21.96
C HIS A 59 15.90 29.72 22.92
N THR A 60 15.27 28.66 22.42
CA THR A 60 14.55 27.70 23.25
C THR A 60 15.54 26.76 23.93
N ASN A 61 16.14 27.18 25.04
CA ASN A 61 17.00 26.32 25.84
C ASN A 61 16.16 25.13 26.35
N ASP A 62 16.51 23.89 26.00
CA ASP A 62 15.76 22.63 26.26
C ASP A 62 14.64 22.23 25.27
N ALA A 63 14.10 23.11 24.40
CA ALA A 63 13.12 22.68 23.38
C ALA A 63 13.76 22.20 22.06
N SER A 64 15.09 22.20 21.98
CA SER A 64 15.87 21.82 20.80
C SER A 64 15.85 20.31 20.49
N SER A 65 15.28 19.48 21.38
CA SER A 65 15.54 18.03 21.45
C SER A 65 14.32 17.11 21.42
N CYS A 66 13.13 17.58 21.05
CA CYS A 66 11.90 17.01 21.64
C CYS A 66 11.02 16.21 20.67
N GLY A 67 11.46 15.01 20.31
CA GLY A 67 10.55 14.02 19.72
C GLY A 67 9.41 13.61 20.68
N ARG A 68 9.54 13.82 22.00
CA ARG A 68 8.62 13.26 23.00
C ARG A 68 7.20 13.83 22.96
N GLN A 69 7.04 15.15 23.00
CA GLN A 69 5.71 15.78 23.09
C GLN A 69 4.87 15.48 21.85
N PHE A 70 5.46 15.63 20.66
CA PHE A 70 4.76 15.38 19.41
C PHE A 70 4.49 13.88 19.20
N THR A 71 5.36 12.98 19.70
CA THR A 71 5.06 11.52 19.75
C THR A 71 3.80 11.24 20.55
N LEU A 72 3.66 11.85 21.74
CA LEU A 72 2.47 11.69 22.57
C LEU A 72 1.23 12.26 21.86
N ALA A 73 1.36 13.39 21.17
CA ALA A 73 0.28 13.98 20.37
C ALA A 73 -0.15 13.08 19.21
N LEU A 74 0.79 12.55 18.43
CA LEU A 74 0.56 11.58 17.35
C LEU A 74 -0.16 10.33 17.85
N ALA A 75 0.35 9.71 18.92
CA ALA A 75 -0.25 8.53 19.51
C ALA A 75 -1.68 8.81 20.02
N SER A 76 -1.88 9.93 20.73
CA SER A 76 -3.20 10.34 21.20
C SER A 76 -4.14 10.58 20.02
N TRP A 77 -3.72 11.28 18.99
CA TRP A 77 -4.55 11.53 17.80
C TRP A 77 -4.98 10.22 17.12
N ALA A 78 -4.05 9.27 16.97
CA ALA A 78 -4.29 7.94 16.41
C ALA A 78 -5.17 7.03 17.29
N GLY A 79 -5.63 7.50 18.46
CA GLY A 79 -6.54 6.78 19.35
C GLY A 79 -5.86 6.00 20.48
N ASN A 80 -4.54 6.10 20.64
CA ASN A 80 -3.81 5.48 21.75
C ASN A 80 -4.01 6.29 23.04
N THR A 81 -5.00 5.89 23.84
CA THR A 81 -5.37 6.56 25.09
C THR A 81 -4.30 6.51 26.19
N SER A 82 -3.30 5.61 26.09
CA SER A 82 -2.18 5.56 27.03
C SER A 82 -1.26 6.79 26.96
N ALA A 83 -1.35 7.57 25.87
CA ALA A 83 -0.61 8.81 25.68
C ALA A 83 -1.36 10.05 26.22
N ASP A 84 -2.70 10.01 26.29
CA ASP A 84 -3.55 11.18 26.53
C ASP A 84 -3.16 11.97 27.78
N TYR A 85 -3.05 11.31 28.94
CA TYR A 85 -2.73 11.99 30.19
C TYR A 85 -1.38 12.72 30.13
N ARG A 86 -0.37 12.06 29.54
CA ARG A 86 0.98 12.62 29.40
C ARG A 86 0.97 13.77 28.40
N MET A 87 0.28 13.62 27.28
CA MET A 87 0.09 14.66 26.27
C MET A 87 -0.59 15.90 26.88
N PHE A 88 -1.75 15.73 27.53
CA PHE A 88 -2.48 16.86 28.14
C PHE A 88 -1.69 17.54 29.24
N ARG A 89 -0.92 16.79 30.04
CA ARG A 89 -0.03 17.38 31.05
C ARG A 89 0.98 18.34 30.39
N GLN A 90 1.52 17.99 29.23
CA GLN A 90 2.45 18.85 28.49
C GLN A 90 1.74 20.06 27.89
N LEU A 91 0.67 19.81 27.14
CA LEU A 91 -0.10 20.87 26.49
C LEU A 91 -0.52 21.92 27.51
N ARG A 92 -1.14 21.50 28.63
CA ARG A 92 -1.59 22.40 29.70
C ARG A 92 -0.47 23.19 30.33
N HIS A 93 0.70 22.58 30.52
CA HIS A 93 1.86 23.29 31.04
C HIS A 93 2.33 24.39 30.07
N ASN A 94 2.27 24.16 28.75
CA ASN A 94 2.58 25.20 27.76
C ASN A 94 1.44 26.22 27.55
N LEU A 95 0.32 26.10 28.26
CA LEU A 95 -0.72 27.15 28.35
C LEU A 95 -0.55 28.03 29.60
N GLU A 96 0.44 27.75 30.45
CA GLU A 96 0.83 28.60 31.58
C GLU A 96 1.74 29.74 31.08
N GLY A 97 1.62 30.93 31.68
CA GLY A 97 2.19 32.17 31.15
C GLY A 97 3.70 32.18 30.89
N ASP A 98 4.47 31.66 31.84
CA ASP A 98 5.94 31.68 31.76
C ASP A 98 6.50 30.50 30.95
N TYR A 99 5.63 29.60 30.49
CA TYR A 99 5.98 28.37 29.80
C TYR A 99 5.35 28.25 28.41
N CYS A 100 4.53 29.22 28.00
CA CYS A 100 3.98 29.30 26.66
C CYS A 100 5.05 29.68 25.64
N ILE A 101 4.78 29.38 24.36
CA ILE A 101 5.69 29.71 23.26
C ILE A 101 6.00 31.21 23.21
N VAL A 102 7.17 31.56 22.70
CA VAL A 102 7.60 32.95 22.55
C VAL A 102 6.93 33.58 21.33
N ALA A 103 6.84 32.82 20.23
CA ALA A 103 6.24 33.25 18.97
C ALA A 103 6.86 34.55 18.43
N ALA A 104 8.20 34.63 18.41
CA ALA A 104 8.92 35.75 17.80
C ALA A 104 8.99 35.66 16.26
N GLY A 105 8.71 34.47 15.70
CA GLY A 105 9.06 34.11 14.33
C GLY A 105 10.53 33.68 14.23
N GLY A 106 11.06 33.59 13.02
CA GLY A 106 12.48 33.31 12.84
C GLY A 106 12.92 31.89 13.20
N TYR A 107 14.19 31.74 13.60
CA TYR A 107 14.78 30.44 13.98
C TYR A 107 13.96 29.73 15.07
N GLY A 108 13.49 30.46 16.08
CA GLY A 108 12.75 29.90 17.21
C GLY A 108 11.47 29.15 16.81
N ALA A 109 10.85 29.54 15.68
CA ALA A 109 9.62 28.91 15.19
C ALA A 109 9.80 27.40 14.95
N GLN A 110 11.00 26.94 14.58
CA GLN A 110 11.24 25.51 14.35
C GLN A 110 11.08 24.64 15.61
N HIS A 111 11.36 25.21 16.78
CA HIS A 111 11.26 24.52 18.07
C HIS A 111 9.83 24.59 18.61
N GLU A 112 9.13 25.68 18.28
CA GLU A 112 7.72 25.91 18.63
C GLU A 112 6.76 25.06 17.77
N MET A 113 7.22 24.53 16.63
CA MET A 113 6.46 23.60 15.78
C MET A 113 5.99 22.33 16.50
N ILE A 114 6.69 21.90 17.54
CA ILE A 114 6.23 20.79 18.39
C ILE A 114 4.91 21.16 19.09
N PHE A 115 4.83 22.37 19.64
CA PHE A 115 3.62 22.87 20.31
C PHE A 115 2.52 23.18 19.30
N THR A 116 2.82 23.93 18.24
CA THR A 116 1.79 24.30 17.24
C THR A 116 1.25 23.08 16.51
N GLY A 117 2.11 22.12 16.16
CA GLY A 117 1.71 20.84 15.60
C GLY A 117 0.83 20.04 16.57
N THR A 118 1.20 19.97 17.85
CA THR A 118 0.35 19.35 18.89
C THR A 118 -1.03 20.00 18.96
N CYS A 119 -1.09 21.33 18.90
CA CYS A 119 -2.36 22.07 18.88
C CYS A 119 -3.22 21.70 17.67
N ALA A 120 -2.63 21.60 16.47
CA ALA A 120 -3.32 21.19 15.24
C ALA A 120 -3.93 19.78 15.36
N LEU A 121 -3.16 18.81 15.87
CA LEU A 121 -3.66 17.45 16.11
C LEU A 121 -4.82 17.44 17.11
N VAL A 122 -4.65 18.10 18.27
CA VAL A 122 -5.68 18.14 19.31
C VAL A 122 -6.96 18.82 18.81
N ARG A 123 -6.83 19.93 18.06
CA ARG A 123 -7.95 20.64 17.44
C ARG A 123 -8.71 19.77 16.44
N HIS A 124 -7.99 18.97 15.66
CA HIS A 124 -8.55 18.06 14.66
C HIS A 124 -8.88 16.67 15.22
N SER A 125 -9.11 16.56 16.53
CA SER A 125 -9.59 15.34 17.17
C SER A 125 -10.74 15.68 18.11
N PRO A 126 -12.01 15.44 17.73
CA PRO A 126 -13.15 15.70 18.62
C PRO A 126 -13.00 15.02 19.99
N ARG A 127 -12.39 13.83 20.02
CA ARG A 127 -12.08 13.06 21.24
C ARG A 127 -11.17 13.83 22.19
N LEU A 128 -10.14 14.51 21.68
CA LEU A 128 -9.19 15.28 22.47
C LEU A 128 -9.71 16.70 22.74
N TRP A 129 -10.21 17.38 21.71
CA TRP A 129 -10.71 18.75 21.79
C TRP A 129 -11.85 18.91 22.81
N ASN A 130 -12.76 17.93 22.91
CA ASN A 130 -13.87 17.99 23.85
C ASN A 130 -13.45 17.82 25.32
N GLN A 131 -12.22 17.41 25.59
CA GLN A 131 -11.67 17.32 26.96
C GLN A 131 -11.07 18.64 27.46
N LEU A 132 -10.89 19.62 26.58
CA LEU A 132 -10.38 20.94 26.93
C LEU A 132 -11.49 21.88 27.40
N THR A 133 -11.19 22.66 28.42
CA THR A 133 -12.00 23.78 28.92
C THR A 133 -12.05 24.92 27.90
N ALA A 134 -13.00 25.83 28.06
CA ALA A 134 -13.10 27.02 27.21
C ALA A 134 -11.85 27.91 27.30
N ASP A 135 -11.26 28.06 28.49
CA ASP A 135 -10.04 28.83 28.72
C ASP A 135 -8.83 28.21 28.00
N GLU A 136 -8.65 26.88 28.11
CA GLU A 136 -7.58 26.17 27.42
C GLU A 136 -7.68 26.32 25.90
N LYS A 137 -8.89 26.16 25.36
CA LYS A 137 -9.16 26.36 23.92
C LYS A 137 -8.83 27.79 23.48
N HIS A 138 -9.25 28.78 24.27
CA HIS A 138 -8.97 30.18 23.99
C HIS A 138 -7.46 30.49 24.00
N LYS A 139 -6.72 29.98 24.99
CA LYS A 139 -5.26 30.14 25.05
C LYS A 139 -4.55 29.46 23.88
N MET A 140 -4.99 28.26 23.48
CA MET A 140 -4.47 27.60 22.27
C MET A 140 -4.72 28.46 21.02
N ASP A 141 -5.93 29.01 20.85
CA ASP A 141 -6.25 29.89 19.72
C ASP A 141 -5.35 31.15 19.71
N LEU A 142 -5.12 31.76 20.87
CA LEU A 142 -4.23 32.92 21.00
C LEU A 142 -2.78 32.59 20.63
N LEU A 143 -2.24 31.47 21.12
CA LEU A 143 -0.86 31.06 20.82
C LEU A 143 -0.69 30.65 19.35
N MET A 144 -1.68 29.97 18.76
CA MET A 144 -1.68 29.66 17.33
C MET A 144 -1.76 30.92 16.46
N LYS A 145 -2.57 31.91 16.87
CA LYS A 145 -2.63 33.22 16.22
C LYS A 145 -1.31 33.98 16.35
N ALA A 146 -0.66 33.93 17.52
CA ALA A 146 0.65 34.56 17.72
C ALA A 146 1.72 33.93 16.80
N ALA A 147 1.81 32.61 16.76
CA ALA A 147 2.73 31.89 15.87
C ALA A 147 2.49 32.22 14.39
N MET A 148 1.21 32.29 13.97
CA MET A 148 0.83 32.70 12.62
C MET A 148 1.28 34.14 12.31
N VAL A 149 0.96 35.11 13.16
CA VAL A 149 1.28 36.53 12.93
C VAL A 149 2.79 36.76 12.87
N ALA A 150 3.53 36.17 13.80
CA ALA A 150 4.98 36.31 13.85
C ALA A 150 5.67 35.66 12.66
N SER A 151 5.19 34.48 12.25
CA SER A 151 5.71 33.80 11.07
C SER A 151 5.34 34.54 9.79
N ALA A 152 4.12 35.07 9.69
CA ALA A 152 3.69 35.89 8.56
C ALA A 152 4.55 37.15 8.40
N TRP A 153 4.89 37.81 9.52
CA TRP A 153 5.81 38.94 9.54
C TRP A 153 7.18 38.58 8.94
N THR A 154 7.74 37.44 9.34
CA THR A 154 9.07 37.01 8.88
C THR A 154 9.09 36.38 7.48
N THR A 155 7.94 35.99 6.93
CA THR A 155 7.88 35.19 5.70
C THR A 155 7.11 35.81 4.54
N SER A 156 6.26 36.81 4.79
CA SER A 156 5.44 37.43 3.73
C SER A 156 6.29 38.07 2.62
N ASP A 157 5.78 38.05 1.39
CA ASP A 157 6.40 38.72 0.25
C ASP A 157 6.44 40.24 0.44
N LEU A 158 5.41 40.81 1.05
CA LEU A 158 5.35 42.25 1.35
C LEU A 158 6.43 42.64 2.37
N GLY A 159 6.55 41.92 3.47
CA GLY A 159 7.57 42.22 4.47
C GLY A 159 8.99 41.99 3.97
N ASN A 160 9.20 41.03 3.08
CA ASN A 160 10.51 40.74 2.53
C ASN A 160 10.91 41.66 1.34
N SER A 161 10.03 42.57 0.91
CA SER A 161 10.23 43.43 -0.28
C SER A 161 11.37 44.44 -0.13
N GLY A 162 11.70 44.85 1.10
CA GLY A 162 12.80 45.75 1.44
C GLY A 162 14.10 45.08 1.87
N GLY A 163 14.17 43.74 1.82
CA GLY A 163 15.23 42.94 2.43
C GLY A 163 14.70 42.05 3.56
N GLN A 164 15.62 41.40 4.26
CA GLN A 164 15.30 40.45 5.31
C GLN A 164 14.76 41.14 6.57
N ASN A 165 13.54 40.77 7.00
CA ASN A 165 12.94 41.26 8.24
C ASN A 165 13.71 40.78 9.48
N THR A 166 13.63 41.58 10.55
CA THR A 166 13.93 41.13 11.91
C THR A 166 12.80 40.25 12.44
N ASP A 167 13.02 39.52 13.52
CA ASP A 167 11.93 38.89 14.27
C ASP A 167 11.17 39.99 15.05
N LEU A 168 10.09 39.61 15.75
CA LEU A 168 9.32 40.57 16.55
C LEU A 168 10.13 41.21 17.70
N MET A 169 11.33 40.71 17.98
CA MET A 169 12.25 41.17 19.03
C MET A 169 13.44 41.96 18.47
N GLY A 170 13.53 42.14 17.15
CA GLY A 170 14.67 42.79 16.49
C GLY A 170 15.86 41.86 16.23
N GLY A 171 15.72 40.56 16.45
CA GLY A 171 16.70 39.53 16.09
C GLY A 171 16.83 39.38 14.57
N THR A 172 18.01 38.97 14.10
CA THR A 172 18.34 38.83 12.68
C THR A 172 18.56 37.36 12.31
N ASN A 173 18.97 37.08 11.06
CA ASN A 173 19.24 35.73 10.54
C ASN A 173 18.00 34.88 10.22
N LEU A 174 16.97 35.50 9.66
CA LEU A 174 15.68 34.90 9.29
C LEU A 174 15.49 34.73 7.77
N ASN A 175 16.54 34.29 7.05
CA ASN A 175 16.48 34.30 5.60
C ASN A 175 15.52 33.21 5.12
N ARG A 176 14.45 33.62 4.44
CA ARG A 176 13.44 32.69 3.90
C ARG A 176 13.87 31.96 2.64
N GLY A 177 15.00 32.27 2.02
CA GLY A 177 15.45 31.71 0.75
C GLY A 177 16.25 30.41 0.89
N TRP A 178 17.52 30.53 1.28
CA TRP A 178 18.56 29.52 1.04
C TRP A 178 18.87 28.60 2.23
N ASN A 179 18.18 28.75 3.37
CA ASN A 179 18.56 28.07 4.61
C ASN A 179 17.39 27.27 5.23
N PRO A 180 17.25 25.96 4.90
CA PRO A 180 16.21 25.08 5.44
C PRO A 180 16.02 25.18 6.95
N ASN A 181 17.11 25.18 7.72
CA ASN A 181 17.06 25.16 9.19
C ASN A 181 16.48 26.44 9.83
N PHE A 182 16.20 27.50 9.05
CA PHE A 182 15.48 28.70 9.55
C PHE A 182 14.07 28.78 9.00
N ARG A 183 13.91 28.53 7.70
CA ARG A 183 12.64 28.77 7.02
C ARG A 183 11.59 27.69 7.29
N GLU A 184 11.99 26.43 7.48
CA GLU A 184 11.06 25.31 7.68
C GLU A 184 10.19 25.54 8.92
N GLY A 185 10.77 26.08 10.00
CA GLY A 185 10.01 26.45 11.18
C GLY A 185 8.98 27.55 10.92
N MET A 186 9.39 28.64 10.26
CA MET A 186 8.51 29.80 10.01
C MET A 186 7.37 29.45 9.03
N PHE A 187 7.70 28.84 7.89
CA PHE A 187 6.66 28.43 6.94
C PHE A 187 5.84 27.25 7.45
N GLY A 188 6.46 26.32 8.18
CA GLY A 188 5.75 25.23 8.85
C GLY A 188 4.73 25.76 9.85
N ALA A 189 5.05 26.83 10.59
CA ALA A 189 4.10 27.48 11.49
C ALA A 189 2.94 28.14 10.73
N MET A 190 3.20 28.72 9.55
CA MET A 190 2.13 29.23 8.67
C MET A 190 1.21 28.11 8.16
N ILE A 191 1.79 27.00 7.68
CA ILE A 191 1.04 25.81 7.25
C ILE A 191 0.19 25.28 8.41
N THR A 192 0.83 25.07 9.56
CA THR A 192 0.21 24.47 10.74
C THR A 192 -0.91 25.34 11.30
N ALA A 193 -0.70 26.65 11.40
CA ALA A 193 -1.72 27.56 11.89
C ALA A 193 -2.86 27.74 10.89
N THR A 194 -2.57 27.77 9.58
CA THR A 194 -3.63 27.82 8.55
C THR A 194 -4.52 26.59 8.65
N ALA A 195 -3.91 25.40 8.74
CA ALA A 195 -4.63 24.16 8.95
C ALA A 195 -5.43 24.20 10.27
N TYR A 196 -4.84 24.63 11.38
CA TYR A 196 -5.50 24.74 12.69
C TYR A 196 -6.76 25.62 12.69
N PHE A 197 -6.75 26.72 11.94
CA PHE A 197 -7.92 27.62 11.84
C PHE A 197 -8.96 27.16 10.80
N GLY A 198 -8.70 26.07 10.08
CA GLY A 198 -9.63 25.49 9.11
C GLY A 198 -9.44 25.95 7.68
N GLY A 199 -8.24 26.40 7.32
CA GLY A 199 -7.85 26.70 5.95
C GLY A 199 -7.68 28.18 5.63
N ALA A 200 -7.49 28.46 4.34
CA ALA A 200 -7.07 29.74 3.82
C ALA A 200 -8.02 30.89 4.17
N GLU A 201 -9.34 30.68 4.12
CA GLU A 201 -10.33 31.73 4.39
C GLU A 201 -10.21 32.25 5.83
N ALA A 202 -10.23 31.34 6.80
CA ALA A 202 -10.13 31.69 8.21
C ALA A 202 -8.77 32.33 8.55
N ALA A 203 -7.68 31.77 8.02
CA ALA A 203 -6.34 32.31 8.23
C ALA A 203 -6.19 33.72 7.62
N ASN A 204 -6.68 33.93 6.39
CA ASN A 204 -6.68 35.24 5.77
C ASN A 204 -7.55 36.24 6.53
N ALA A 205 -8.71 35.82 7.06
CA ALA A 205 -9.54 36.68 7.90
C ALA A 205 -8.78 37.17 9.15
N ILE A 206 -8.04 36.27 9.82
CA ILE A 206 -7.21 36.61 10.99
C ILE A 206 -6.13 37.63 10.62
N LEU A 207 -5.38 37.39 9.54
CA LEU A 207 -4.27 38.27 9.14
C LEU A 207 -4.77 39.63 8.62
N ASN A 208 -5.84 39.64 7.82
CA ASN A 208 -6.38 40.85 7.23
C ASN A 208 -7.04 41.78 8.25
N SER A 209 -7.67 41.21 9.29
CA SER A 209 -8.32 41.97 10.36
C SER A 209 -7.42 42.22 11.58
N TYR A 210 -6.14 41.85 11.51
CA TYR A 210 -5.24 41.91 12.66
C TYR A 210 -5.12 43.34 13.24
N ASP A 211 -5.47 43.47 14.52
CA ASP A 211 -5.25 44.64 15.37
C ASP A 211 -4.23 44.28 16.44
N HIS A 212 -3.04 44.88 16.33
CA HIS A 212 -1.93 44.58 17.22
C HIS A 212 -2.19 44.98 18.67
N ALA A 213 -2.79 46.16 18.91
CA ALA A 213 -3.00 46.66 20.27
C ALA A 213 -4.06 45.83 20.99
N ALA A 214 -5.14 45.48 20.29
CA ALA A 214 -6.17 44.60 20.83
C ALA A 214 -5.61 43.21 21.15
N PHE A 215 -4.78 42.65 20.26
CA PHE A 215 -4.19 41.33 20.47
C PHE A 215 -3.21 41.29 21.65
N VAL A 216 -2.34 42.31 21.80
CA VAL A 216 -1.44 42.44 22.96
C VAL A 216 -2.23 42.49 24.27
N ALA A 217 -3.34 43.23 24.31
CA ALA A 217 -4.20 43.30 25.48
C ALA A 217 -4.86 41.94 25.80
N GLU A 218 -5.27 41.20 24.77
CA GLU A 218 -5.87 39.87 24.89
C GLU A 218 -4.87 38.83 25.43
N LEU A 219 -3.63 38.84 24.92
CA LEU A 219 -2.52 38.01 25.43
C LEU A 219 -2.24 38.27 26.92
N ASN A 220 -2.21 39.55 27.31
CA ASN A 220 -2.01 39.94 28.71
C ASN A 220 -3.18 39.47 29.60
N ALA A 221 -4.42 39.66 29.14
CA ALA A 221 -5.62 39.24 29.87
C ALA A 221 -5.69 37.71 30.04
N ALA A 222 -5.21 36.95 29.06
CA ALA A 222 -5.09 35.49 29.14
C ALA A 222 -3.90 35.01 29.99
N GLY A 223 -3.03 35.91 30.44
CA GLY A 223 -1.86 35.59 31.25
C GLY A 223 -0.77 34.82 30.50
N LEU A 224 -0.64 35.01 29.19
CA LEU A 224 0.37 34.35 28.33
C LEU A 224 1.67 35.16 28.29
N THR A 225 2.39 35.20 29.42
CA THR A 225 3.53 36.10 29.67
C THR A 225 4.58 36.12 28.56
N ASN A 226 5.11 34.96 28.14
CA ASN A 226 6.20 34.93 27.13
C ASN A 226 5.76 35.55 25.80
N THR A 227 4.59 35.14 25.31
CA THR A 227 4.03 35.65 24.05
C THR A 227 3.66 37.12 24.16
N TYR A 228 3.08 37.54 25.30
CA TYR A 228 2.75 38.93 25.58
C TYR A 228 4.00 39.82 25.51
N ILE A 229 5.08 39.43 26.20
CA ILE A 229 6.34 40.20 26.19
C ILE A 229 6.85 40.35 24.76
N THR A 230 6.79 39.28 23.96
CA THR A 230 7.23 39.33 22.57
C THR A 230 6.45 40.31 21.72
N PHE A 231 5.13 40.27 21.79
CA PHE A 231 4.29 41.18 21.01
C PHE A 231 4.34 42.62 21.54
N ASN A 232 4.61 42.82 22.83
CA ASN A 232 4.76 44.15 23.44
C ASN A 232 6.19 44.71 23.32
N TYR A 233 7.15 43.94 22.80
CA TYR A 233 8.58 44.26 22.93
C TYR A 233 8.98 45.62 22.38
N LYS A 234 8.43 46.02 21.23
CA LYS A 234 8.72 47.35 20.64
C LYS A 234 8.21 48.50 21.50
N ALA A 235 7.09 48.33 22.21
CA ALA A 235 6.58 49.34 23.13
C ALA A 235 7.49 49.49 24.35
N ASP A 236 7.99 48.38 24.89
CA ASP A 236 8.91 48.37 26.04
C ASP A 236 10.34 48.78 25.67
N HIS A 237 10.75 48.54 24.42
CA HIS A 237 12.08 48.83 23.90
C HIS A 237 11.99 49.70 22.62
N PRO A 238 11.63 50.99 22.72
CA PRO A 238 11.38 51.84 21.55
C PRO A 238 12.58 51.99 20.61
N THR A 239 13.80 51.86 21.13
CA THR A 239 15.06 51.97 20.36
C THR A 239 15.51 50.67 19.69
N SER A 240 14.82 49.55 19.95
CA SER A 240 15.14 48.27 19.33
C SER A 240 14.82 48.25 17.83
N ALA A 241 15.40 47.30 17.10
CA ALA A 241 15.09 47.02 15.70
C ALA A 241 13.78 46.21 15.51
N ALA A 242 13.02 45.98 16.58
CA ALA A 242 11.73 45.33 16.50
C ALA A 242 10.71 46.17 15.70
N PRO A 243 9.80 45.53 14.96
CA PRO A 243 8.76 46.23 14.22
C PRO A 243 7.70 46.84 15.15
N SER A 244 7.15 47.97 14.75
CA SER A 244 5.94 48.52 15.38
C SER A 244 4.72 47.66 15.05
N GLY A 245 3.70 47.72 15.91
CA GLY A 245 2.42 47.05 15.66
C GLY A 245 1.77 47.43 14.32
N LEU A 246 1.97 48.68 13.87
CA LEU A 246 1.49 49.15 12.56
C LEU A 246 2.23 48.50 11.39
N GLN A 247 3.55 48.30 11.50
CA GLN A 247 4.33 47.58 10.48
C GLN A 247 3.87 46.13 10.38
N ILE A 248 3.77 45.45 11.52
CA ILE A 248 3.26 44.07 11.58
C ILE A 248 1.88 43.99 10.90
N ALA A 249 0.93 44.82 11.33
CA ALA A 249 -0.42 44.80 10.80
C ALA A 249 -0.54 45.16 9.31
N ASN A 250 0.42 45.88 8.73
CA ASN A 250 0.38 46.23 7.32
C ASN A 250 1.02 45.15 6.43
N GLU A 251 2.10 44.53 6.89
CA GLU A 251 2.91 43.62 6.05
C GLU A 251 2.39 42.18 6.03
N ILE A 252 1.63 41.76 7.05
CA ILE A 252 1.07 40.39 7.10
C ILE A 252 -0.24 40.23 6.32
N ARG A 253 -0.86 41.33 5.89
CA ARG A 253 -2.14 41.31 5.15
C ARG A 253 -1.94 40.79 3.74
N ASN A 254 -3.00 40.18 3.18
CA ASN A 254 -2.98 39.56 1.84
C ASN A 254 -1.76 38.64 1.69
N TYR A 255 -1.54 37.79 2.69
CA TYR A 255 -0.31 37.02 2.83
C TYR A 255 0.00 36.25 1.54
N ARG A 256 1.25 36.40 1.09
CA ARG A 256 1.84 35.58 0.06
C ARG A 256 3.25 35.17 0.44
N ALA A 257 3.63 33.97 0.01
CA ALA A 257 4.97 33.43 0.11
C ALA A 257 5.40 32.88 -1.24
N TYR A 258 6.43 33.47 -1.83
CA TYR A 258 6.92 33.11 -3.17
C TYR A 258 5.81 33.23 -4.23
N GLY A 259 4.96 34.25 -4.09
CA GLY A 259 3.78 34.47 -4.92
C GLY A 259 2.58 33.57 -4.60
N ARG A 260 2.71 32.56 -3.74
CA ARG A 260 1.62 31.63 -3.36
C ARG A 260 0.82 32.17 -2.18
N GLY A 261 -0.51 32.02 -2.23
CA GLY A 261 -1.40 32.34 -1.12
C GLY A 261 -1.57 31.15 -0.16
N LEU A 262 -2.33 31.36 0.93
CA LEU A 262 -2.65 30.31 1.91
C LEU A 262 -3.63 29.25 1.37
N ASP A 263 -4.23 29.50 0.20
CA ASP A 263 -5.03 28.55 -0.57
C ASP A 263 -4.19 27.49 -1.30
N ASP A 264 -2.87 27.65 -1.33
CA ASP A 264 -1.91 26.71 -1.95
C ASP A 264 -0.90 26.19 -0.92
N LEU A 265 -1.41 25.56 0.16
CA LEU A 265 -0.56 25.01 1.23
C LEU A 265 0.37 23.90 0.70
N MET A 266 -0.12 23.05 -0.20
CA MET A 266 0.70 22.02 -0.84
C MET A 266 1.82 22.61 -1.70
N GLY A 267 1.59 23.71 -2.43
CA GLY A 267 2.64 24.40 -3.17
C GLY A 267 3.69 25.06 -2.27
N ILE A 268 3.30 25.60 -1.12
CA ILE A 268 4.25 26.11 -0.11
C ILE A 268 5.08 24.96 0.45
N TYR A 269 4.44 23.86 0.89
CA TYR A 269 5.11 22.68 1.41
C TYR A 269 6.04 22.03 0.37
N HIS A 270 5.61 21.98 -0.89
CA HIS A 270 6.42 21.51 -2.01
C HIS A 270 7.70 22.32 -2.17
N ASN A 271 7.61 23.66 -2.21
CA ASN A 271 8.79 24.52 -2.33
C ASN A 271 9.78 24.29 -1.17
N LEU A 272 9.28 24.16 0.06
CA LEU A 272 10.10 23.85 1.22
C LEU A 272 10.83 22.52 1.05
N THR A 273 10.07 21.46 0.76
CA THR A 273 10.59 20.09 0.65
C THR A 273 11.60 19.97 -0.47
N THR A 274 11.33 20.50 -1.67
CA THR A 274 12.26 20.37 -2.80
C THR A 274 13.61 21.04 -2.52
N ASP A 275 13.59 22.17 -1.84
CA ASP A 275 14.79 22.91 -1.51
C ASP A 275 15.52 22.33 -0.28
N THR A 276 14.80 21.69 0.65
CA THR A 276 15.39 21.03 1.82
C THR A 276 16.07 19.72 1.45
N TYR A 277 15.57 19.02 0.44
CA TYR A 277 16.09 17.76 -0.10
C TYR A 277 16.68 17.93 -1.52
N ASP A 278 17.51 18.96 -1.72
CA ASP A 278 18.03 19.39 -3.05
C ASP A 278 19.42 18.82 -3.41
N LYS A 279 20.00 17.92 -2.63
CA LYS A 279 21.37 17.43 -2.90
C LYS A 279 21.42 15.97 -3.32
N ASN A 280 22.42 15.64 -4.12
CA ASN A 280 22.73 14.24 -4.40
C ASN A 280 23.40 13.61 -3.18
N VAL A 281 22.93 12.43 -2.79
CA VAL A 281 23.47 11.66 -1.67
C VAL A 281 24.96 11.42 -1.86
N ASN A 282 25.72 11.76 -0.83
CA ASN A 282 27.15 11.55 -0.74
C ASN A 282 27.60 11.38 0.72
N THR A 283 28.86 10.98 0.89
CA THR A 283 29.48 10.63 2.18
C THR A 283 30.01 11.85 2.96
N GLY A 284 29.88 13.07 2.41
CA GLY A 284 30.38 14.31 2.98
C GLY A 284 31.11 15.20 1.98
N LEU A 285 31.56 16.36 2.46
CA LEU A 285 32.33 17.33 1.69
C LEU A 285 33.58 16.67 1.07
N ASN A 286 33.98 17.15 -0.11
CA ASN A 286 35.16 16.67 -0.83
C ASN A 286 35.17 15.15 -1.06
N GLY A 287 34.02 14.58 -1.44
CA GLY A 287 33.88 13.14 -1.68
C GLY A 287 34.02 12.29 -0.41
N GLY A 288 33.63 12.83 0.74
CA GLY A 288 33.76 12.19 2.05
C GLY A 288 35.13 12.38 2.71
N ALA A 289 36.08 13.10 2.09
CA ALA A 289 37.33 13.46 2.75
C ALA A 289 37.13 14.50 3.88
N GLY A 290 36.10 15.32 3.76
CA GLY A 290 35.82 16.43 4.66
C GLY A 290 36.77 17.62 4.46
N ILE A 291 36.67 18.60 5.35
CA ILE A 291 37.59 19.72 5.52
C ILE A 291 38.24 19.56 6.90
N ASN A 292 39.57 19.42 6.93
CA ASN A 292 40.32 19.11 8.16
C ASN A 292 39.79 17.88 8.92
N GLY A 293 39.22 16.90 8.20
CA GLY A 293 38.62 15.70 8.78
C GLY A 293 37.15 15.82 9.21
N TYR A 294 36.49 16.96 8.97
CA TYR A 294 35.09 17.22 9.35
C TYR A 294 34.18 17.45 8.14
N GLY A 295 32.87 17.49 8.35
CA GLY A 295 31.87 17.59 7.28
C GLY A 295 31.71 16.28 6.51
N LYS A 296 31.79 15.15 7.22
CA LYS A 296 31.80 13.81 6.66
C LYS A 296 31.23 12.77 7.63
N MET A 297 30.84 11.63 7.08
CA MET A 297 30.53 10.45 7.86
C MET A 297 31.73 9.95 8.65
N ASP A 298 31.48 9.47 9.87
CA ASP A 298 32.47 8.81 10.72
C ASP A 298 32.80 7.41 10.18
N SER A 299 31.77 6.58 9.96
CA SER A 299 31.91 5.20 9.47
C SER A 299 30.86 4.83 8.39
N GLY A 300 30.91 3.60 7.88
CA GLY A 300 29.84 3.02 7.05
C GLY A 300 29.70 3.58 5.63
N GLN A 301 30.70 4.30 5.09
CA GLN A 301 30.61 5.01 3.81
C GLN A 301 30.29 4.10 2.62
N ALA A 302 30.81 2.86 2.61
CA ALA A 302 30.58 1.90 1.53
C ALA A 302 29.13 1.38 1.48
N GLY A 303 28.38 1.47 2.59
CA GLY A 303 26.99 1.01 2.70
C GLY A 303 25.95 2.13 2.63
N LEU A 304 26.35 3.38 2.36
CA LEU A 304 25.44 4.52 2.33
C LEU A 304 24.34 4.28 1.27
N PRO A 305 23.05 4.22 1.66
CA PRO A 305 21.97 3.98 0.72
C PRO A 305 21.83 5.11 -0.30
N ASN A 306 21.30 4.80 -1.48
CA ASN A 306 20.92 5.78 -2.50
C ASN A 306 22.07 6.71 -2.96
N LEU A 307 23.32 6.28 -2.85
CA LEU A 307 24.49 7.09 -3.24
C LEU A 307 24.32 7.67 -4.66
N GLY A 308 24.46 8.99 -4.80
CA GLY A 308 24.28 9.72 -6.05
C GLY A 308 22.84 10.09 -6.39
N ALA A 309 21.82 9.55 -5.72
CA ALA A 309 20.43 9.91 -5.94
C ALA A 309 20.10 11.30 -5.36
N LEU A 310 19.21 12.05 -6.01
CA LEU A 310 18.81 13.39 -5.59
C LEU A 310 17.72 13.34 -4.52
N GLY A 311 18.06 13.84 -3.33
CA GLY A 311 17.19 13.82 -2.16
C GLY A 311 17.92 13.97 -0.84
N MET A 312 19.26 14.00 -0.80
CA MET A 312 20.00 14.33 0.42
C MET A 312 19.64 15.73 0.91
N LEU A 313 19.58 15.89 2.23
CA LEU A 313 19.33 17.19 2.82
C LEU A 313 20.41 18.21 2.44
N THR A 314 19.96 19.41 2.09
CA THR A 314 20.79 20.52 1.63
C THR A 314 21.91 20.86 2.62
N GLU A 315 21.65 20.72 3.91
CA GLU A 315 22.58 21.05 4.98
C GLU A 315 23.81 20.14 5.08
N PHE A 316 23.81 18.98 4.42
CA PHE A 316 25.01 18.16 4.28
C PHE A 316 25.98 18.68 3.21
N ASN A 317 25.55 19.60 2.36
CA ASN A 317 26.37 20.25 1.35
C ASN A 317 25.84 21.65 1.03
N SER A 318 26.10 22.57 1.96
CA SER A 318 25.65 23.97 1.91
C SER A 318 26.83 24.93 2.10
N GLY A 319 26.54 26.21 2.29
CA GLY A 319 27.53 27.23 2.64
C GLY A 319 27.01 28.18 3.71
N ASP A 320 27.93 28.72 4.50
CA ASP A 320 27.71 29.83 5.42
C ASP A 320 28.71 30.97 5.14
N ALA A 321 28.68 32.03 5.96
CA ALA A 321 29.57 33.18 5.78
C ALA A 321 31.07 32.82 5.90
N SER A 322 31.41 31.64 6.42
CA SER A 322 32.78 31.13 6.57
C SER A 322 33.16 30.10 5.50
N GLY A 323 32.31 29.85 4.50
CA GLY A 323 32.58 28.93 3.38
C GLY A 323 31.67 27.71 3.37
N SER A 324 32.17 26.57 2.89
CA SER A 324 31.41 25.32 2.84
C SER A 324 30.93 24.89 4.22
N ARG A 325 29.73 24.33 4.28
CA ARG A 325 29.10 23.81 5.49
C ARG A 325 28.53 22.42 5.24
N SER A 326 28.71 21.56 6.24
CA SER A 326 28.06 20.26 6.31
C SER A 326 27.78 19.92 7.77
N SER A 327 26.51 19.91 8.15
CA SER A 327 26.11 19.76 9.55
C SER A 327 24.87 18.88 9.68
N ILE A 328 25.01 17.79 10.43
CA ILE A 328 23.88 16.90 10.73
C ILE A 328 22.86 17.58 11.63
N GLY A 329 23.29 18.46 12.53
CA GLY A 329 22.40 19.23 13.39
C GLY A 329 21.51 20.19 12.58
N TYR A 330 22.10 20.91 11.61
CA TYR A 330 21.30 21.78 10.74
C TYR A 330 20.43 20.99 9.76
N ALA A 331 20.91 19.86 9.25
CA ALA A 331 20.07 18.96 8.44
C ALA A 331 18.85 18.51 9.23
N TYR A 332 19.06 18.09 10.48
CA TYR A 332 17.98 17.67 11.35
C TYR A 332 16.99 18.80 11.69
N ASP A 333 17.50 20.01 11.94
CA ASP A 333 16.69 21.20 12.18
C ASP A 333 15.82 21.60 10.97
N GLY A 334 16.23 21.29 9.74
CA GLY A 334 15.37 21.41 8.55
C GLY A 334 14.37 20.27 8.41
N PHE A 335 14.82 19.02 8.60
CA PHE A 335 14.01 17.80 8.50
C PHE A 335 12.80 17.79 9.45
N ARG A 336 13.04 18.05 10.74
CA ARG A 336 12.01 17.89 11.79
C ARG A 336 10.76 18.76 11.55
N PRO A 337 10.85 20.09 11.40
CA PRO A 337 9.69 20.94 11.11
C PRO A 337 9.04 20.62 9.76
N ASN A 338 9.81 20.19 8.76
CA ASN A 338 9.26 19.72 7.48
C ASN A 338 8.35 18.50 7.71
N LEU A 339 8.84 17.49 8.43
CA LEU A 339 8.05 16.29 8.76
C LEU A 339 6.80 16.61 9.61
N ILE A 340 6.90 17.52 10.59
CA ILE A 340 5.73 17.97 11.37
C ILE A 340 4.69 18.63 10.46
N SER A 341 5.13 19.49 9.53
CA SER A 341 4.23 20.14 8.57
C SER A 341 3.50 19.11 7.71
N GLN A 342 4.19 18.08 7.25
CA GLN A 342 3.58 16.97 6.52
C GLN A 342 2.50 16.27 7.34
N VAL A 343 2.83 15.92 8.59
CA VAL A 343 1.88 15.30 9.52
C VAL A 343 0.63 16.17 9.66
N VAL A 344 0.80 17.47 9.91
CA VAL A 344 -0.34 18.38 10.07
C VAL A 344 -1.19 18.42 8.81
N LEU A 345 -0.59 18.57 7.62
CA LEU A 345 -1.32 18.53 6.35
C LEU A 345 -2.14 17.24 6.20
N MET A 346 -1.56 16.08 6.53
CA MET A 346 -2.25 14.80 6.49
C MET A 346 -3.41 14.75 7.49
N VAL A 347 -3.18 15.08 8.77
CA VAL A 347 -4.22 14.93 9.81
C VAL A 347 -5.41 15.85 9.58
N THR A 348 -5.18 17.01 8.96
CA THR A 348 -6.20 18.05 8.76
C THR A 348 -6.85 18.00 7.38
N GLY A 349 -6.46 17.06 6.52
CA GLY A 349 -7.01 16.88 5.17
C GLY A 349 -6.52 17.92 4.15
N PHE A 350 -5.44 18.64 4.44
CA PHE A 350 -4.80 19.58 3.50
C PHE A 350 -3.64 18.96 2.72
N TRP A 351 -3.32 17.69 2.96
CA TRP A 351 -2.42 16.91 2.10
C TRP A 351 -3.16 16.49 0.84
N GLU A 352 -2.78 17.07 -0.30
CA GLU A 352 -3.39 16.78 -1.60
C GLU A 352 -2.49 15.86 -2.42
N GLU A 353 -3.00 14.68 -2.78
CA GLU A 353 -2.29 13.76 -3.68
C GLU A 353 -2.13 14.35 -5.08
N GLY A 354 -1.01 14.04 -5.74
CA GLY A 354 -0.69 14.56 -7.06
C GLY A 354 0.80 14.79 -7.28
N SER A 355 1.16 15.50 -8.36
CA SER A 355 2.56 15.66 -8.78
C SER A 355 3.45 16.35 -7.73
N GLN A 356 2.89 17.30 -6.97
CA GLN A 356 3.60 17.95 -5.87
C GLN A 356 3.88 16.99 -4.71
N ALA A 357 2.86 16.24 -4.26
CA ALA A 357 3.01 15.22 -3.23
C ALA A 357 4.01 14.13 -3.66
N SER A 358 3.89 13.61 -4.88
CA SER A 358 4.81 12.61 -5.43
C SER A 358 6.25 13.11 -5.48
N THR A 359 6.46 14.38 -5.84
CA THR A 359 7.79 14.99 -5.83
C THR A 359 8.35 15.05 -4.41
N CYS A 360 7.57 15.52 -3.44
CA CYS A 360 7.96 15.57 -2.03
C CYS A 360 8.35 14.19 -1.52
N LEU A 361 7.48 13.19 -1.72
CA LEU A 361 7.70 11.82 -1.26
C LEU A 361 8.94 11.18 -1.91
N SER A 362 9.17 11.42 -3.20
CA SER A 362 10.36 10.90 -3.90
C SER A 362 11.67 11.42 -3.28
N ARG A 363 11.70 12.69 -2.86
CA ARG A 363 12.85 13.30 -2.21
C ARG A 363 13.02 12.80 -0.79
N MET A 364 11.93 12.76 -0.02
CA MET A 364 11.93 12.36 1.38
C MET A 364 12.32 10.88 1.57
N ARG A 365 11.81 9.98 0.71
CA ARG A 365 12.19 8.55 0.69
C ARG A 365 13.67 8.30 0.38
N ILE A 366 14.37 9.29 -0.18
CA ILE A 366 15.83 9.24 -0.39
C ILE A 366 16.55 9.88 0.81
N GLY A 367 16.16 11.11 1.15
CA GLY A 367 16.88 11.95 2.11
C GLY A 367 16.74 11.54 3.57
N ILE A 368 15.56 11.05 3.97
CA ILE A 368 15.31 10.67 5.36
C ILE A 368 16.08 9.40 5.72
N PRO A 369 16.09 8.33 4.90
CA PRO A 369 16.98 7.20 5.13
C PRO A 369 18.47 7.58 5.10
N ASP A 370 18.89 8.49 4.22
CA ASP A 370 20.26 9.01 4.21
C ASP A 370 20.63 9.72 5.53
N LEU A 371 19.76 10.60 6.03
CA LEU A 371 19.94 11.29 7.31
C LEU A 371 20.08 10.29 8.47
N PHE A 372 19.16 9.33 8.57
CA PHE A 372 19.20 8.35 9.65
C PHE A 372 20.39 7.40 9.54
N TYR A 373 20.77 6.99 8.33
CA TYR A 373 21.96 6.17 8.13
C TYR A 373 23.22 6.91 8.59
N LYS A 374 23.33 8.21 8.31
CA LYS A 374 24.44 9.05 8.77
C LYS A 374 24.45 9.25 10.29
N LEU A 375 23.27 9.36 10.93
CA LEU A 375 23.16 9.38 12.39
C LEU A 375 23.55 8.03 13.01
N ASP A 376 23.13 6.91 12.41
CA ASP A 376 23.45 5.55 12.88
C ASP A 376 24.97 5.27 12.81
N HIS A 377 25.66 5.84 11.82
CA HIS A 377 27.09 5.61 11.56
C HIS A 377 28.02 6.74 12.04
N GLY A 378 27.47 7.78 12.66
CA GLY A 378 28.21 8.94 13.14
C GLY A 378 28.48 9.98 12.06
N TYR A 379 28.37 11.27 12.42
CA TYR A 379 28.69 12.37 11.50
C TYR A 379 29.53 13.47 12.15
N TRP A 380 30.62 13.85 11.49
CA TRP A 380 31.47 14.98 11.86
C TRP A 380 30.95 16.25 11.19
N ASN A 381 30.53 17.24 11.96
CA ASN A 381 30.03 18.52 11.46
C ASN A 381 31.17 19.47 11.11
N TRP A 382 30.98 20.26 10.06
CA TRP A 382 31.79 21.40 9.68
C TRP A 382 30.88 22.62 9.45
N SER A 383 31.01 23.65 10.28
CA SER A 383 30.24 24.90 10.16
C SER A 383 30.97 26.07 10.79
N ASN A 384 30.75 27.29 10.29
CA ASN A 384 31.41 28.50 10.78
C ASN A 384 32.96 28.37 10.83
N GLY A 385 33.52 27.64 9.86
CA GLY A 385 34.96 27.34 9.79
C GLY A 385 35.49 26.41 10.89
N ARG A 386 34.61 25.68 11.60
CA ARG A 386 34.97 24.82 12.74
C ARG A 386 34.39 23.42 12.61
N GLY A 387 35.16 22.44 13.07
CA GLY A 387 34.75 21.05 13.20
C GLY A 387 34.12 20.73 14.55
N SER A 388 33.13 19.82 14.59
CA SER A 388 32.59 19.21 15.82
C SER A 388 32.04 17.80 15.55
N GLY A 389 31.84 17.00 16.59
CA GLY A 389 31.33 15.63 16.49
C GLY A 389 32.36 14.56 16.91
N PRO A 390 32.14 13.28 16.52
CA PRO A 390 31.02 12.79 15.72
C PRO A 390 29.73 12.76 16.54
N TYR A 391 28.59 12.90 15.88
CA TYR A 391 27.27 12.79 16.50
C TYR A 391 26.60 11.48 16.09
N PHE A 392 26.06 10.75 17.05
CA PHE A 392 25.37 9.48 16.81
C PHE A 392 23.89 9.56 17.18
N MET A 393 23.10 8.65 16.60
CA MET A 393 21.68 8.53 16.92
C MET A 393 21.42 8.21 18.40
N THR A 394 22.35 7.51 19.07
CA THR A 394 22.24 7.07 20.47
C THR A 394 22.61 8.14 21.49
N ASP A 395 23.01 9.34 21.05
CA ASP A 395 23.22 10.45 21.98
C ASP A 395 21.85 10.88 22.52
N ASP A 396 21.48 10.34 23.70
CA ASP A 396 20.19 10.43 24.41
C ASP A 396 19.62 11.86 24.61
N GLY A 397 20.35 12.89 24.20
CA GLY A 397 20.00 14.30 24.36
C GLY A 397 19.00 14.86 23.35
N HIS A 398 18.60 14.14 22.30
CA HIS A 398 17.79 14.70 21.19
C HIS A 398 16.63 13.83 20.66
N ASP A 399 16.34 12.67 21.28
CA ASP A 399 15.20 11.80 20.96
C ASP A 399 15.05 11.41 19.46
N TYR A 400 16.16 11.31 18.73
CA TYR A 400 16.18 11.03 17.29
C TYR A 400 15.39 9.78 16.90
N TYR A 401 15.41 8.75 17.74
CA TYR A 401 14.70 7.49 17.53
C TYR A 401 13.18 7.64 17.48
N MET A 402 12.63 8.65 18.15
CA MET A 402 11.21 8.96 18.04
C MET A 402 10.88 9.54 16.67
N THR A 403 11.69 10.48 16.18
CA THR A 403 11.48 11.05 14.84
C THR A 403 11.73 10.07 13.71
N LYS A 404 12.64 9.10 13.91
CA LYS A 404 12.81 7.95 13.02
C LYS A 404 11.53 7.12 12.96
N SER A 405 10.91 6.89 14.12
CA SER A 405 9.62 6.20 14.20
C SER A 405 8.47 7.00 13.56
N TRP A 406 8.46 8.34 13.68
CA TRP A 406 7.47 9.16 12.96
C TRP A 406 7.53 8.91 11.46
N TRP A 407 8.72 8.83 10.87
CA TRP A 407 8.85 8.50 9.46
C TRP A 407 8.44 7.04 9.19
N TYR A 408 9.21 6.07 9.67
CA TYR A 408 9.07 4.67 9.27
C TYR A 408 7.82 3.96 9.79
N ASN A 409 7.21 4.44 10.87
CA ASN A 409 6.07 3.78 11.50
C ASN A 409 4.78 4.61 11.44
N VAL A 410 4.84 5.85 10.94
CA VAL A 410 3.65 6.71 10.84
C VAL A 410 3.49 7.29 9.44
N VAL A 411 4.41 8.15 9.03
CA VAL A 411 4.29 8.91 7.77
C VAL A 411 4.51 8.01 6.56
N GLU A 412 5.60 7.25 6.51
CA GLU A 412 5.89 6.38 5.37
C GLU A 412 4.86 5.26 5.23
N LEU A 413 4.42 4.64 6.33
CA LEU A 413 3.37 3.62 6.30
C LEU A 413 2.03 4.15 5.80
N TYR A 414 1.67 5.38 6.17
CA TYR A 414 0.51 6.05 5.61
C TYR A 414 0.63 6.13 4.08
N HIS A 415 1.81 6.50 3.57
CA HIS A 415 2.10 6.57 2.13
C HIS A 415 2.27 5.20 1.45
N ASP A 416 2.64 4.15 2.17
CA ASP A 416 2.82 2.80 1.64
C ASP A 416 1.48 2.05 1.50
N GLY A 417 0.45 2.47 2.23
CA GLY A 417 -0.96 2.16 1.92
C GLY A 417 -1.57 3.05 0.83
N LEU A 418 -0.80 4.03 0.33
CA LEU A 418 -1.17 4.99 -0.71
C LEU A 418 -0.44 4.78 -2.04
N LEU A 419 0.34 3.72 -2.21
CA LEU A 419 0.84 3.35 -3.54
C LEU A 419 -0.11 2.34 -4.18
N ALA A 420 -0.42 2.53 -5.47
CA ALA A 420 -1.06 1.47 -6.23
C ALA A 420 -0.17 0.22 -6.17
N ALA A 421 -0.78 -0.95 -5.99
CA ALA A 421 -0.11 -2.24 -6.01
C ALA A 421 -0.79 -3.11 -7.06
N ALA A 422 -0.01 -3.58 -8.01
CA ALA A 422 -0.45 -4.62 -8.92
C ALA A 422 -0.23 -5.98 -8.26
N ASP A 423 -1.25 -6.84 -8.29
CA ASP A 423 -1.13 -8.26 -7.96
C ASP A 423 -1.42 -9.05 -9.24
N ALA A 424 -0.42 -9.74 -9.77
CA ALA A 424 -0.55 -10.56 -10.97
C ALA A 424 -0.77 -12.05 -10.65
N GLY A 425 -0.91 -12.39 -9.36
CA GLY A 425 -0.88 -13.75 -8.85
C GLY A 425 0.53 -14.33 -8.74
N GLY A 426 0.62 -15.57 -8.24
CA GLY A 426 1.87 -16.32 -8.11
C GLY A 426 2.30 -17.02 -9.40
N ASN A 427 3.57 -17.39 -9.47
CA ASN A 427 4.11 -18.23 -10.55
C ASN A 427 3.45 -19.62 -10.51
N ARG A 428 3.15 -20.17 -11.70
CA ARG A 428 2.46 -21.47 -11.84
C ARG A 428 3.07 -22.29 -12.97
N THR A 429 3.04 -23.61 -12.79
CA THR A 429 3.28 -24.60 -13.84
C THR A 429 1.94 -25.16 -14.29
N ILE A 430 1.72 -25.20 -15.60
CA ILE A 430 0.44 -25.53 -16.23
C ILE A 430 0.72 -26.58 -17.30
N TYR A 431 -0.13 -27.60 -17.37
CA TYR A 431 0.00 -28.66 -18.34
C TYR A 431 -0.88 -28.41 -19.57
N ASP A 432 -0.29 -28.50 -20.76
CA ASP A 432 -1.02 -28.51 -22.04
C ASP A 432 -1.80 -29.83 -22.16
N THR A 433 -3.07 -29.78 -21.78
CA THR A 433 -3.95 -30.95 -21.74
C THR A 433 -4.50 -31.32 -23.13
N GLY A 434 -4.61 -30.34 -24.03
CA GLY A 434 -5.07 -30.53 -25.41
C GLY A 434 -4.00 -31.08 -26.35
N MET A 435 -2.73 -31.01 -25.94
CA MET A 435 -1.56 -31.41 -26.72
C MET A 435 -1.45 -30.67 -28.07
N ASP A 436 -1.94 -29.44 -28.14
CA ASP A 436 -1.93 -28.60 -29.35
C ASP A 436 -0.84 -27.52 -29.32
N GLY A 437 -0.04 -27.47 -28.25
CA GLY A 437 1.06 -26.54 -28.06
C GLY A 437 0.66 -25.22 -27.40
N VAL A 438 -0.60 -25.09 -26.97
CA VAL A 438 -1.15 -23.91 -26.30
C VAL A 438 -2.08 -24.32 -25.16
N GLU A 439 -2.12 -23.54 -24.08
CA GLU A 439 -3.05 -23.81 -22.97
C GLU A 439 -3.78 -22.54 -22.55
N THR A 440 -5.06 -22.66 -22.22
CA THR A 440 -5.88 -21.51 -21.82
C THR A 440 -5.76 -21.31 -20.32
N VAL A 441 -5.31 -20.13 -19.90
CA VAL A 441 -5.04 -19.82 -18.50
C VAL A 441 -5.80 -18.56 -18.07
N THR A 442 -6.49 -18.65 -16.93
CA THR A 442 -7.08 -17.48 -16.29
C THR A 442 -6.01 -16.65 -15.59
N LEU A 443 -5.93 -15.38 -16.01
CA LEU A 443 -5.22 -14.30 -15.34
C LEU A 443 -6.18 -13.62 -14.36
N ASP A 444 -5.73 -13.40 -13.14
CA ASP A 444 -6.51 -12.77 -12.08
C ASP A 444 -5.67 -11.69 -11.40
N GLY A 445 -6.13 -10.44 -11.52
CA GLY A 445 -5.52 -9.27 -10.91
C GLY A 445 -6.41 -8.61 -9.87
N THR A 446 -7.49 -9.28 -9.44
CA THR A 446 -8.47 -8.73 -8.50
C THR A 446 -7.88 -8.43 -7.11
N GLY A 447 -6.72 -8.98 -6.77
CA GLY A 447 -5.94 -8.63 -5.58
C GLY A 447 -5.24 -7.27 -5.66
N SER A 448 -5.27 -6.58 -6.81
CA SER A 448 -4.63 -5.27 -6.99
C SER A 448 -5.36 -4.17 -6.23
N THR A 449 -4.61 -3.20 -5.69
CA THR A 449 -5.15 -2.08 -4.92
C THR A 449 -4.71 -0.74 -5.51
N GLY A 450 -5.60 0.25 -5.56
CA GLY A 450 -5.23 1.61 -5.97
C GLY A 450 -4.59 2.40 -4.84
N ALA A 451 -3.91 3.49 -5.20
CA ALA A 451 -3.33 4.42 -4.23
C ALA A 451 -4.42 4.92 -3.28
N GLY A 452 -4.26 4.70 -1.98
CA GLY A 452 -5.16 5.25 -0.95
C GLY A 452 -6.51 4.58 -0.91
N GLY A 453 -6.59 3.35 -1.41
CA GLY A 453 -7.86 2.65 -1.58
C GLY A 453 -8.71 3.20 -2.71
N LEU A 454 -8.15 4.05 -3.60
CA LEU A 454 -8.84 4.44 -4.83
C LEU A 454 -9.18 3.19 -5.67
N PRO A 455 -10.35 3.17 -6.32
CA PRO A 455 -10.71 2.07 -7.20
C PRO A 455 -9.76 2.00 -8.40
N ILE A 456 -9.43 0.79 -8.84
CA ILE A 456 -8.69 0.58 -10.08
C ILE A 456 -9.56 1.00 -11.27
N ALA A 457 -9.05 1.93 -12.09
CA ALA A 457 -9.73 2.43 -13.28
C ALA A 457 -9.42 1.59 -14.53
N SER A 458 -8.22 1.00 -14.62
CA SER A 458 -7.86 0.11 -15.73
C SER A 458 -6.85 -0.96 -15.36
N TYR A 459 -6.93 -2.08 -16.07
CA TYR A 459 -5.99 -3.20 -16.02
C TYR A 459 -5.37 -3.36 -17.41
N ARG A 460 -4.12 -3.81 -17.47
CA ARG A 460 -3.45 -4.11 -18.74
C ARG A 460 -2.42 -5.22 -18.56
N TRP A 461 -2.71 -6.37 -19.14
CA TRP A 461 -1.84 -7.54 -19.14
C TRP A 461 -1.05 -7.58 -20.44
N VAL A 462 0.28 -7.73 -20.36
CA VAL A 462 1.16 -7.82 -21.53
C VAL A 462 2.16 -8.95 -21.43
N THR A 463 2.49 -9.55 -22.57
CA THR A 463 3.66 -10.42 -22.73
C THR A 463 4.56 -9.82 -23.81
N GLY A 464 5.78 -9.44 -23.43
CA GLY A 464 6.65 -8.62 -24.29
C GLY A 464 5.95 -7.31 -24.71
N SER A 465 5.70 -7.14 -26.01
CA SER A 465 4.97 -5.99 -26.57
C SER A 465 3.48 -6.26 -26.83
N THR A 466 3.02 -7.51 -26.68
CA THR A 466 1.65 -7.94 -27.01
C THR A 466 0.72 -7.73 -25.81
N VAL A 467 -0.45 -7.13 -26.04
CA VAL A 467 -1.50 -7.01 -25.03
C VAL A 467 -2.35 -8.28 -25.02
N LEU A 468 -2.45 -8.92 -23.85
CA LEU A 468 -3.25 -10.12 -23.64
C LEU A 468 -4.69 -9.76 -23.23
N ALA A 469 -4.84 -8.81 -22.30
CA ALA A 469 -6.15 -8.42 -21.77
C ALA A 469 -6.12 -7.03 -21.12
N THR A 470 -7.30 -6.44 -20.90
CA THR A 470 -7.47 -5.13 -20.24
C THR A 470 -8.49 -5.14 -19.10
N THR A 471 -8.84 -6.31 -18.60
CA THR A 471 -9.81 -6.52 -17.50
C THR A 471 -9.11 -7.10 -16.27
N ALA A 472 -9.77 -7.03 -15.10
CA ALA A 472 -9.24 -7.56 -13.84
C ALA A 472 -9.01 -9.08 -13.91
N THR A 473 -9.92 -9.80 -14.55
CA THR A 473 -9.81 -11.23 -14.85
C THR A 473 -9.96 -11.46 -16.36
N ALA A 474 -9.18 -12.35 -16.93
CA ALA A 474 -9.27 -12.74 -18.35
C ALA A 474 -8.62 -14.09 -18.62
N ASP A 475 -9.14 -14.82 -19.60
CA ASP A 475 -8.48 -16.03 -20.12
C ASP A 475 -7.49 -15.65 -21.23
N ALA A 476 -6.29 -16.25 -21.18
CA ALA A 476 -5.23 -16.04 -22.14
C ALA A 476 -4.70 -17.39 -22.64
N ALA A 477 -4.59 -17.54 -23.95
CA ALA A 477 -3.97 -18.72 -24.58
C ALA A 477 -2.44 -18.53 -24.58
N LEU A 478 -1.74 -19.40 -23.84
CA LEU A 478 -0.29 -19.32 -23.63
C LEU A 478 0.43 -20.48 -24.32
N PRO A 479 1.45 -20.21 -25.15
CA PRO A 479 2.22 -21.26 -25.80
C PRO A 479 3.09 -22.04 -24.81
N LEU A 480 3.50 -23.25 -25.21
CA LEU A 480 4.52 -24.04 -24.50
C LEU A 480 5.77 -23.21 -24.19
N GLY A 481 6.30 -23.38 -22.97
CA GLY A 481 7.46 -22.69 -22.44
C GLY A 481 7.13 -21.70 -21.33
N GLU A 482 8.13 -20.91 -20.96
CA GLU A 482 8.00 -19.86 -19.95
C GLU A 482 7.36 -18.60 -20.54
N ASN A 483 6.23 -18.17 -19.97
CA ASN A 483 5.50 -16.98 -20.35
C ASN A 483 5.63 -15.92 -19.25
N ALA A 484 6.36 -14.84 -19.53
CA ALA A 484 6.54 -13.70 -18.63
C ALA A 484 5.47 -12.63 -18.91
N ILE A 485 4.51 -12.49 -17.99
CA ILE A 485 3.35 -11.61 -18.15
C ILE A 485 3.42 -10.48 -17.14
N THR A 486 3.37 -9.23 -17.63
CA THR A 486 3.32 -8.04 -16.78
C THR A 486 1.89 -7.53 -16.71
N LEU A 487 1.35 -7.42 -15.50
CA LEU A 487 0.17 -6.63 -15.21
C LEU A 487 0.58 -5.17 -14.97
N THR A 488 -0.13 -4.23 -15.58
CA THR A 488 -0.15 -2.82 -15.18
C THR A 488 -1.56 -2.46 -14.73
N VAL A 489 -1.70 -1.87 -13.55
CA VAL A 489 -2.96 -1.29 -13.08
C VAL A 489 -2.83 0.22 -12.98
N THR A 490 -3.90 0.94 -13.28
CA THR A 490 -4.00 2.38 -13.07
C THR A 490 -5.27 2.69 -12.29
N ASP A 491 -5.16 3.43 -11.20
CA ASP A 491 -6.31 3.83 -10.38
C ASP A 491 -7.06 5.05 -10.93
N SER A 492 -8.19 5.38 -10.30
CA SER A 492 -9.01 6.55 -10.68
C SER A 492 -8.31 7.90 -10.47
N GLY A 493 -7.20 7.94 -9.74
CA GLY A 493 -6.34 9.11 -9.55
C GLY A 493 -5.23 9.22 -10.60
N GLY A 494 -5.09 8.23 -11.49
CA GLY A 494 -4.07 8.17 -12.53
C GLY A 494 -2.73 7.57 -12.09
N ASN A 495 -2.63 7.05 -10.87
CA ASN A 495 -1.41 6.38 -10.40
C ASN A 495 -1.33 4.98 -11.00
N SER A 496 -0.13 4.53 -11.36
CA SER A 496 0.07 3.22 -11.99
C SER A 496 1.08 2.36 -11.25
N ALA A 497 0.85 1.04 -11.25
CA ALA A 497 1.74 0.04 -10.68
C ALA A 497 1.86 -1.18 -11.59
N THR A 498 2.98 -1.90 -11.51
CA THR A 498 3.22 -3.10 -12.32
C THR A 498 3.65 -4.30 -11.50
N ALA A 499 3.21 -5.49 -11.92
CA ALA A 499 3.61 -6.77 -11.35
C ALA A 499 3.93 -7.77 -12.46
N LEU A 500 4.91 -8.64 -12.24
CA LEU A 500 5.35 -9.67 -13.17
C LEU A 500 4.98 -11.05 -12.63
N VAL A 501 4.30 -11.86 -13.44
CA VAL A 501 4.05 -13.27 -13.18
C VAL A 501 4.69 -14.13 -14.26
N ARG A 502 5.27 -15.27 -13.86
CA ARG A 502 5.85 -16.27 -14.77
C ARG A 502 5.00 -17.52 -14.77
N LEU A 503 4.43 -17.85 -15.92
CA LEU A 503 3.60 -19.04 -16.13
C LEU A 503 4.33 -19.98 -17.08
N THR A 504 4.64 -21.18 -16.62
CA THR A 504 5.32 -22.18 -17.45
C THR A 504 4.29 -23.18 -17.95
N VAL A 505 3.99 -23.12 -19.25
CA VAL A 505 3.17 -24.13 -19.91
C VAL A 505 4.09 -25.24 -20.39
N GLN A 506 3.82 -26.47 -20.00
CA GLN A 506 4.61 -27.62 -20.43
C GLN A 506 3.68 -28.76 -20.79
N THR A 507 4.15 -29.68 -21.62
CA THR A 507 3.40 -30.91 -21.86
C THR A 507 3.36 -31.73 -20.56
N PRO A 508 2.31 -32.52 -20.34
CA PRO A 508 2.29 -33.52 -19.28
C PRO A 508 3.54 -34.43 -19.35
N PRO A 509 4.13 -34.82 -18.22
CA PRO A 509 5.39 -35.58 -18.20
C PRO A 509 5.22 -37.02 -18.71
N LEU A 510 4.12 -37.70 -18.36
CA LEU A 510 3.83 -39.08 -18.73
C LEU A 510 2.31 -39.30 -18.75
N VAL A 511 1.76 -39.84 -19.84
CA VAL A 511 0.32 -40.06 -20.01
C VAL A 511 0.09 -41.51 -20.45
N ALA A 512 -0.61 -42.28 -19.62
CA ALA A 512 -1.15 -43.58 -20.00
C ALA A 512 -2.44 -43.40 -20.79
N ASN A 513 -2.64 -44.22 -21.81
CA ASN A 513 -3.86 -44.27 -22.59
C ASN A 513 -4.20 -45.74 -22.87
N ALA A 514 -5.23 -46.24 -22.20
CA ALA A 514 -5.70 -47.62 -22.29
C ALA A 514 -6.67 -47.87 -23.47
N GLY A 515 -6.96 -46.81 -24.25
CA GLY A 515 -7.94 -46.84 -25.33
C GLY A 515 -9.38 -46.66 -24.83
N PRO A 516 -10.36 -46.56 -25.75
CA PRO A 516 -11.76 -46.40 -25.39
C PRO A 516 -12.38 -47.69 -24.85
N ASP A 517 -13.40 -47.53 -24.00
CA ASP A 517 -14.28 -48.63 -23.58
C ASP A 517 -14.92 -49.32 -24.79
N ARG A 518 -15.06 -50.65 -24.71
CA ARG A 518 -15.63 -51.42 -25.83
C ARG A 518 -16.34 -52.69 -25.41
N THR A 519 -17.19 -53.16 -26.32
CA THR A 519 -17.90 -54.44 -26.22
C THR A 519 -17.38 -55.41 -27.28
N VAL A 520 -17.17 -56.67 -26.90
CA VAL A 520 -16.75 -57.77 -27.78
C VAL A 520 -17.67 -58.98 -27.58
N ILE A 521 -17.86 -59.78 -28.62
CA ILE A 521 -18.74 -60.95 -28.58
C ILE A 521 -17.87 -62.22 -28.56
N ASP A 522 -18.11 -63.08 -27.58
CA ASP A 522 -17.64 -64.46 -27.55
C ASP A 522 -18.34 -65.24 -28.67
N THR A 523 -17.64 -65.44 -29.79
CA THR A 523 -18.24 -65.95 -31.04
C THR A 523 -18.25 -67.48 -31.10
N ASP A 524 -17.37 -68.17 -30.36
CA ASP A 524 -17.33 -69.63 -30.33
C ASP A 524 -18.11 -70.23 -29.14
N GLY A 525 -18.60 -69.37 -28.24
CA GLY A 525 -19.53 -69.72 -27.17
C GLY A 525 -18.87 -70.55 -26.07
N ASP A 526 -17.54 -70.52 -25.98
CA ASP A 526 -16.79 -71.27 -24.97
C ASP A 526 -16.76 -70.57 -23.59
N GLY A 527 -17.33 -69.37 -23.52
CA GLY A 527 -17.41 -68.51 -22.34
C GLY A 527 -16.20 -67.60 -22.15
N LEU A 528 -15.24 -67.59 -23.09
CA LEU A 528 -13.99 -66.84 -23.07
C LEU A 528 -13.81 -66.06 -24.38
N GLN A 529 -13.20 -64.87 -24.31
CA GLN A 529 -12.90 -64.08 -25.50
C GLN A 529 -11.46 -63.57 -25.45
N LEU A 530 -10.72 -63.75 -26.55
CA LEU A 530 -9.43 -63.07 -26.75
C LEU A 530 -9.68 -61.59 -27.09
N VAL A 531 -9.13 -60.71 -26.25
CA VAL A 531 -9.32 -59.25 -26.31
C VAL A 531 -7.99 -58.58 -26.60
N ALA A 532 -7.92 -57.80 -27.69
CA ALA A 532 -6.71 -57.10 -28.13
C ALA A 532 -6.53 -55.76 -27.42
N LEU A 533 -5.59 -55.63 -26.51
CA LEU A 533 -5.30 -54.40 -25.77
C LEU A 533 -4.34 -53.51 -26.56
N ASP A 534 -4.63 -52.21 -26.61
CA ASP A 534 -3.83 -51.24 -27.35
C ASP A 534 -3.57 -50.00 -26.48
N GLY A 535 -2.33 -49.90 -26.00
CA GLY A 535 -1.81 -48.80 -25.21
C GLY A 535 -0.90 -47.89 -26.01
N THR A 536 -0.80 -48.08 -27.33
CA THR A 536 0.12 -47.31 -28.19
C THR A 536 -0.17 -45.81 -28.22
N GLY A 537 -1.36 -45.39 -27.78
CA GLY A 537 -1.71 -43.99 -27.55
C GLY A 537 -1.06 -43.36 -26.32
N SER A 538 -0.30 -44.12 -25.52
CA SER A 538 0.45 -43.62 -24.38
C SER A 538 1.65 -42.78 -24.82
N PHE A 539 2.00 -41.76 -24.03
CA PHE A 539 2.99 -40.77 -24.43
C PHE A 539 3.92 -40.36 -23.29
N ALA A 540 5.18 -40.12 -23.63
CA ALA A 540 6.21 -39.54 -22.76
C ALA A 540 6.99 -38.50 -23.57
N ARG A 541 7.16 -37.29 -23.03
CA ARG A 541 7.71 -36.15 -23.78
C ARG A 541 9.23 -36.08 -23.73
N ASP A 542 9.77 -36.14 -22.51
CA ASP A 542 11.19 -35.94 -22.22
C ASP A 542 11.92 -37.27 -21.95
N THR A 543 11.17 -38.37 -21.95
CA THR A 543 11.62 -39.72 -21.64
C THR A 543 11.03 -40.69 -22.66
N THR A 544 11.50 -41.94 -22.65
CA THR A 544 10.95 -43.01 -23.47
C THR A 544 10.14 -43.93 -22.58
N ILE A 545 8.92 -44.30 -22.97
CA ILE A 545 8.16 -45.35 -22.27
C ILE A 545 8.94 -46.66 -22.39
N THR A 546 9.39 -47.20 -21.26
CA THR A 546 10.18 -48.44 -21.19
C THR A 546 9.33 -49.66 -20.90
N ASN A 547 8.20 -49.51 -20.20
CA ASN A 547 7.31 -50.61 -19.83
C ASN A 547 5.83 -50.25 -20.00
N TYR A 548 5.04 -51.26 -20.39
CA TYR A 548 3.58 -51.26 -20.44
C TYR A 548 3.09 -52.50 -19.70
N VAL A 549 2.29 -52.30 -18.66
CA VAL A 549 1.74 -53.37 -17.82
C VAL A 549 0.23 -53.27 -17.82
N TRP A 550 -0.44 -54.29 -18.34
CA TRP A 550 -1.89 -54.42 -18.27
C TRP A 550 -2.25 -55.28 -17.07
N SER A 551 -3.22 -54.84 -16.27
CA SER A 551 -3.60 -55.51 -15.04
C SER A 551 -5.10 -55.48 -14.78
N PHE A 552 -5.57 -56.43 -13.98
CA PHE A 552 -6.89 -56.43 -13.36
C PHE A 552 -6.71 -56.49 -11.84
N GLY A 553 -7.02 -55.39 -11.15
CA GLY A 553 -6.65 -55.22 -9.76
C GLY A 553 -5.13 -55.32 -9.58
N THR A 554 -4.67 -56.26 -8.75
CA THR A 554 -3.23 -56.50 -8.54
C THR A 554 -2.63 -57.56 -9.47
N THR A 555 -3.45 -58.17 -10.33
CA THR A 555 -3.03 -59.28 -11.19
C THR A 555 -2.58 -58.74 -12.54
N MET A 556 -1.31 -58.96 -12.89
CA MET A 556 -0.79 -58.64 -14.22
C MET A 556 -1.38 -59.61 -15.26
N LEU A 557 -1.96 -59.06 -16.32
CA LEU A 557 -2.57 -59.80 -17.43
C LEU A 557 -1.65 -59.91 -18.63
N ALA A 558 -1.02 -58.80 -19.03
CA ALA A 558 -0.18 -58.75 -20.23
C ALA A 558 0.87 -57.64 -20.15
N LEU A 559 1.85 -57.71 -21.05
CA LEU A 559 2.92 -56.73 -21.20
C LEU A 559 2.96 -56.23 -22.65
N GLY A 560 3.39 -54.99 -22.82
CA GLY A 560 3.65 -54.39 -24.12
C GLY A 560 2.59 -53.37 -24.57
N PRO A 561 2.96 -52.50 -25.53
CA PRO A 561 2.09 -51.43 -26.02
C PRO A 561 0.90 -51.98 -26.81
N THR A 562 1.05 -53.13 -27.45
CA THR A 562 -0.06 -53.93 -27.99
C THR A 562 0.02 -55.33 -27.39
N ALA A 563 -1.11 -55.82 -26.90
CA ALA A 563 -1.18 -57.09 -26.18
C ALA A 563 -2.52 -57.79 -26.42
N GLY A 564 -2.65 -59.01 -25.91
CA GLY A 564 -3.91 -59.74 -25.88
C GLY A 564 -4.14 -60.37 -24.51
N THR A 565 -5.38 -60.41 -24.05
CA THR A 565 -5.76 -61.15 -22.84
C THR A 565 -7.07 -61.89 -23.07
N VAL A 566 -7.26 -63.01 -22.38
CA VAL A 566 -8.49 -63.81 -22.47
C VAL A 566 -9.38 -63.44 -21.28
N LEU A 567 -10.58 -62.97 -21.57
CA LEU A 567 -11.56 -62.55 -20.56
C LEU A 567 -12.81 -63.42 -20.66
N PRO A 568 -13.33 -63.93 -19.53
CA PRO A 568 -14.65 -64.54 -19.50
C PRO A 568 -15.77 -63.55 -19.87
N VAL A 569 -16.92 -64.07 -20.30
CA VAL A 569 -18.16 -63.29 -20.45
C VAL A 569 -18.44 -62.49 -19.16
N GLY A 570 -18.64 -61.18 -19.31
CA GLY A 570 -18.77 -60.24 -18.21
C GLY A 570 -18.14 -58.88 -18.49
N GLN A 571 -18.17 -57.99 -17.50
CA GLN A 571 -17.59 -56.65 -17.58
C GLN A 571 -16.29 -56.59 -16.77
N TRP A 572 -15.24 -56.02 -17.37
CA TRP A 572 -13.89 -55.98 -16.82
C TRP A 572 -13.30 -54.58 -16.93
N THR A 573 -12.82 -54.02 -15.82
CA THR A 573 -12.04 -52.77 -15.81
C THR A 573 -10.56 -53.13 -15.72
N LEU A 574 -9.83 -52.89 -16.81
CA LEU A 574 -8.41 -53.16 -16.90
C LEU A 574 -7.63 -51.88 -16.75
N THR A 575 -6.52 -51.93 -16.01
CA THR A 575 -5.62 -50.79 -15.83
C THR A 575 -4.35 -50.99 -16.64
N LEU A 576 -4.04 -50.04 -17.52
CA LEU A 576 -2.73 -49.89 -18.14
C LEU A 576 -1.86 -49.04 -17.21
N THR A 577 -0.73 -49.58 -16.75
CA THR A 577 0.34 -48.81 -16.09
C THR A 577 1.56 -48.76 -17.01
N ILE A 578 2.03 -47.56 -17.31
CA ILE A 578 3.27 -47.35 -18.07
C ILE A 578 4.39 -46.88 -17.14
N THR A 579 5.64 -47.19 -17.51
CA THR A 579 6.83 -46.65 -16.84
C THR A 579 7.78 -46.10 -17.88
N ASP A 580 8.36 -44.94 -17.64
CA ASP A 580 9.31 -44.33 -18.56
C ASP A 580 10.79 -44.65 -18.24
N SER A 581 11.72 -44.02 -18.95
CA SER A 581 13.16 -44.23 -18.77
C SER A 581 13.74 -43.50 -17.56
N ALA A 582 13.00 -42.57 -16.94
CA ALA A 582 13.36 -41.93 -15.68
C ALA A 582 12.82 -42.70 -14.45
N GLY A 583 11.89 -43.61 -14.68
CA GLY A 583 11.24 -44.42 -13.65
C GLY A 583 9.88 -43.87 -13.20
N ASP A 584 9.36 -42.83 -13.86
CA ASP A 584 8.04 -42.27 -13.58
C ASP A 584 6.94 -43.21 -14.08
N GLN A 585 5.78 -43.20 -13.42
CA GLN A 585 4.63 -44.06 -13.75
C GLN A 585 3.34 -43.27 -13.96
N ALA A 586 2.53 -43.70 -14.92
CA ALA A 586 1.18 -43.21 -15.15
C ALA A 586 0.23 -44.40 -15.39
N ALA A 587 -1.05 -44.23 -15.07
CA ALA A 587 -2.05 -45.26 -15.23
C ALA A 587 -3.33 -44.72 -15.87
N ASP A 588 -4.02 -45.58 -16.62
CA ASP A 588 -5.32 -45.31 -17.25
C ASP A 588 -6.15 -46.60 -17.29
N ASP A 589 -7.47 -46.47 -17.19
CA ASP A 589 -8.42 -47.58 -17.12
C ASP A 589 -9.21 -47.73 -18.43
N VAL A 590 -9.51 -48.96 -18.81
CA VAL A 590 -10.43 -49.29 -19.91
C VAL A 590 -11.45 -50.33 -19.46
N VAL A 591 -12.71 -50.12 -19.83
CA VAL A 591 -13.81 -51.06 -19.58
C VAL A 591 -14.04 -51.93 -20.81
N ILE A 592 -13.90 -53.24 -20.64
CA ILE A 592 -14.20 -54.25 -21.64
C ILE A 592 -15.42 -55.04 -21.21
N THR A 593 -16.45 -55.05 -22.04
CA THR A 593 -17.62 -55.92 -21.87
C THR A 593 -17.53 -57.08 -22.85
N VAL A 594 -17.36 -58.30 -22.35
CA VAL A 594 -17.47 -59.53 -23.15
C VAL A 594 -18.90 -60.02 -23.03
N GLN A 595 -19.62 -60.05 -24.15
CA GLN A 595 -20.96 -60.60 -24.24
C GLN A 595 -20.88 -62.03 -24.78
N ALA A 596 -21.71 -62.92 -24.23
CA ALA A 596 -21.91 -64.24 -24.85
C ALA A 596 -22.51 -64.05 -26.25
N ALA A 597 -22.15 -64.91 -27.21
CA ALA A 597 -22.99 -65.10 -28.38
C ALA A 597 -24.41 -65.44 -27.92
N SER A 598 -25.41 -64.79 -28.54
CA SER A 598 -26.80 -65.20 -28.37
C SER A 598 -26.92 -66.66 -28.79
N ALA A 599 -27.42 -67.51 -27.90
CA ALA A 599 -27.78 -68.87 -28.28
C ALA A 599 -28.87 -68.78 -29.37
N PRO A 600 -28.88 -69.68 -30.38
CA PRO A 600 -29.99 -69.74 -31.33
C PRO A 600 -31.30 -69.94 -30.55
N THR A 601 -32.31 -69.13 -30.83
CA THR A 601 -33.63 -69.29 -30.21
C THR A 601 -34.22 -70.60 -30.74
N PRO A 602 -34.50 -71.61 -29.90
CA PRO A 602 -35.05 -72.87 -30.40
C PRO A 602 -36.39 -72.61 -31.09
N GLY A 603 -36.55 -73.00 -32.36
CA GLY A 603 -37.74 -72.71 -33.15
C GLY A 603 -37.63 -71.54 -34.12
N ASP A 604 -36.56 -70.74 -34.03
CA ASP A 604 -36.22 -69.66 -34.97
C ASP A 604 -35.54 -70.29 -36.21
N CYS A 605 -36.32 -70.46 -37.26
CA CYS A 605 -35.92 -71.06 -38.52
C CYS A 605 -35.17 -70.07 -39.41
N ASP A 606 -35.46 -68.76 -39.36
CA ASP A 606 -34.81 -67.76 -40.23
C ASP A 606 -33.67 -66.97 -39.57
N SER A 607 -33.42 -67.24 -38.30
CA SER A 607 -32.37 -66.64 -37.46
C SER A 607 -32.52 -65.13 -37.28
N ASP A 608 -33.74 -64.60 -37.33
CA ASP A 608 -33.99 -63.17 -37.11
C ASP A 608 -34.09 -62.77 -35.63
N GLY A 609 -34.06 -63.75 -34.73
CA GLY A 609 -33.99 -63.56 -33.29
C GLY A 609 -35.33 -63.68 -32.58
N ASP A 610 -36.43 -64.00 -33.27
CA ASP A 610 -37.67 -64.42 -32.64
C ASP A 610 -38.25 -65.73 -33.19
N VAL A 611 -39.32 -66.22 -32.56
CA VAL A 611 -40.03 -67.43 -33.00
C VAL A 611 -41.47 -67.05 -33.30
N ASP A 612 -41.80 -66.84 -34.56
CA ASP A 612 -43.10 -66.32 -34.95
C ASP A 612 -43.74 -67.06 -36.15
N LEU A 613 -44.67 -66.39 -36.84
CA LEU A 613 -45.37 -67.00 -37.97
C LEU A 613 -44.45 -67.22 -39.17
N ASP A 614 -43.38 -66.47 -39.33
CA ASP A 614 -42.44 -66.59 -40.44
C ASP A 614 -41.61 -67.88 -40.28
N ASP A 615 -41.21 -68.25 -39.06
CA ASP A 615 -40.62 -69.56 -38.77
C ASP A 615 -41.59 -70.71 -39.00
N PHE A 616 -42.85 -70.53 -38.59
CA PHE A 616 -43.88 -71.53 -38.84
C PHE A 616 -44.12 -71.71 -40.34
N VAL A 617 -44.00 -70.64 -41.11
CA VAL A 617 -44.12 -70.70 -42.58
C VAL A 617 -42.99 -71.52 -43.17
N ILE A 618 -41.74 -71.38 -42.68
CA ILE A 618 -40.59 -72.18 -43.14
C ILE A 618 -40.79 -73.66 -42.81
N LEU A 619 -41.09 -73.99 -41.55
CA LEU A 619 -41.33 -75.36 -41.14
C LEU A 619 -42.48 -76.00 -41.92
N LYS A 620 -43.59 -75.28 -42.09
CA LYS A 620 -44.75 -75.76 -42.86
C LYS A 620 -44.42 -75.99 -44.33
N GLN A 621 -43.57 -75.15 -44.94
CA GLN A 621 -43.21 -75.27 -46.35
C GLN A 621 -42.41 -76.56 -46.62
N ASN A 622 -41.60 -76.99 -45.66
CA ASN A 622 -40.75 -78.16 -45.80
C ASN A 622 -41.27 -79.41 -45.05
N PHE A 623 -42.45 -79.32 -44.43
CA PHE A 623 -43.04 -80.41 -43.65
C PHE A 623 -43.20 -81.70 -44.47
N GLY A 624 -42.67 -82.81 -43.93
CA GLY A 624 -42.60 -84.13 -44.56
C GLY A 624 -41.33 -84.36 -45.39
N THR A 625 -40.32 -83.50 -45.28
CA THR A 625 -38.99 -83.73 -45.87
C THR A 625 -38.33 -84.91 -45.15
N PRO A 626 -37.98 -86.02 -45.82
CA PRO A 626 -37.61 -87.28 -45.15
C PRO A 626 -36.11 -87.42 -44.84
N GLY A 627 -35.31 -86.34 -44.96
CA GLY A 627 -33.86 -86.41 -44.83
C GLY A 627 -33.10 -85.27 -45.52
N GLY A 628 -32.03 -84.78 -44.88
CA GLY A 628 -31.13 -83.74 -45.39
C GLY A 628 -31.60 -82.30 -45.15
N ALA A 629 -32.60 -82.10 -44.31
CA ALA A 629 -33.04 -80.78 -43.87
C ALA A 629 -32.04 -80.15 -42.88
N THR A 630 -32.11 -78.84 -42.74
CA THR A 630 -31.37 -78.04 -41.76
C THR A 630 -32.34 -77.19 -40.94
N GLN A 631 -31.87 -76.50 -39.90
CA GLN A 631 -32.69 -75.55 -39.14
C GLN A 631 -33.37 -74.51 -40.03
N ALA A 632 -32.68 -74.03 -41.08
CA ALA A 632 -33.24 -73.09 -42.05
C ALA A 632 -34.32 -73.70 -42.95
N ASP A 633 -34.42 -75.04 -42.98
CA ASP A 633 -35.48 -75.78 -43.64
C ASP A 633 -36.59 -76.18 -42.64
N GLY A 634 -36.43 -75.94 -41.35
CA GLY A 634 -37.38 -76.30 -40.30
C GLY A 634 -37.10 -77.61 -39.58
N ASP A 635 -35.91 -78.21 -39.75
CA ASP A 635 -35.39 -79.31 -38.91
C ASP A 635 -34.82 -78.71 -37.61
N LEU A 636 -35.65 -78.67 -36.59
CA LEU A 636 -35.41 -78.01 -35.31
C LEU A 636 -34.85 -78.96 -34.25
N ASP A 637 -34.98 -80.28 -34.44
CA ASP A 637 -34.39 -81.28 -33.54
C ASP A 637 -33.05 -81.86 -34.05
N GLY A 638 -32.72 -81.61 -35.31
CA GLY A 638 -31.45 -81.91 -35.96
C GLY A 638 -31.32 -83.36 -36.43
N ASP A 639 -32.43 -84.10 -36.56
CA ASP A 639 -32.41 -85.49 -37.01
C ASP A 639 -32.35 -85.64 -38.54
N GLY A 640 -32.47 -84.52 -39.26
CA GLY A 640 -32.34 -84.40 -40.70
C GLY A 640 -33.66 -84.48 -41.45
N ASP A 641 -34.79 -84.73 -40.79
CA ASP A 641 -36.12 -84.69 -41.40
C ASP A 641 -36.93 -83.46 -40.92
N VAL A 642 -38.14 -83.24 -41.45
CA VAL A 642 -39.01 -82.14 -40.99
C VAL A 642 -40.38 -82.71 -40.69
N ASP A 643 -40.71 -82.89 -39.42
CA ASP A 643 -41.92 -83.58 -39.00
C ASP A 643 -42.63 -82.95 -37.77
N LEU A 644 -43.45 -83.75 -37.09
CA LEU A 644 -44.22 -83.26 -35.94
C LEU A 644 -43.33 -82.94 -34.73
N ASP A 645 -42.17 -83.56 -34.59
CA ASP A 645 -41.25 -83.34 -33.48
C ASP A 645 -40.60 -81.95 -33.62
N ASP A 646 -40.27 -81.50 -34.83
CA ASP A 646 -39.86 -80.11 -35.09
C ASP A 646 -40.97 -79.10 -34.80
N PHE A 647 -42.20 -79.40 -35.24
CA PHE A 647 -43.34 -78.53 -34.96
C PHE A 647 -43.59 -78.38 -33.46
N VAL A 648 -43.29 -79.41 -32.67
CA VAL A 648 -43.37 -79.35 -31.21
C VAL A 648 -42.34 -78.37 -30.65
N ILE A 649 -41.11 -78.33 -31.18
CA ILE A 649 -40.08 -77.36 -30.78
C ILE A 649 -40.49 -75.93 -31.13
N LEU A 650 -40.93 -75.70 -32.37
CA LEU A 650 -41.41 -74.37 -32.79
C LEU A 650 -42.56 -73.88 -31.92
N LYS A 651 -43.57 -74.73 -31.72
CA LYS A 651 -44.75 -74.39 -30.91
C LYS A 651 -44.39 -74.08 -29.45
N GLN A 652 -43.43 -74.80 -28.87
CA GLN A 652 -43.03 -74.58 -27.47
C GLN A 652 -42.35 -73.23 -27.26
N ASN A 653 -41.73 -72.69 -28.31
CA ASN A 653 -40.97 -71.45 -28.26
C ASN A 653 -41.65 -70.27 -28.97
N PHE A 654 -42.81 -70.50 -29.60
CA PHE A 654 -43.59 -69.48 -30.29
C PHE A 654 -43.87 -68.23 -29.41
N GLY A 655 -43.44 -67.07 -29.90
CA GLY A 655 -43.51 -65.77 -29.24
C GLY A 655 -42.31 -65.44 -28.33
N GLN A 656 -41.24 -66.25 -28.32
CA GLN A 656 -39.97 -65.90 -27.68
C GLN A 656 -39.14 -64.97 -28.59
N GLN A 657 -38.36 -64.07 -27.99
CA GLN A 657 -37.38 -63.21 -28.67
C GLN A 657 -36.08 -63.22 -27.84
N ALA A 658 -34.92 -63.21 -28.49
CA ALA A 658 -33.59 -63.27 -27.87
C ALA A 658 -33.18 -61.99 -27.12
#